data_AF-A0AAV2Z1J5-F1
#
_entry.id   AF-A0AAV2Z1J5-F1
#
_cell.length_a   1.000
_cell.length_b   1.000
_cell.length_c   1.000
_cell.angle_alpha   90.00
_cell.angle_beta   90.00
_cell.angle_gamma   90.00
#
_symmetry.space_group_name_H-M   'P 1'
#
loop_
_entity.id
_entity.type
_entity.pdbx_description
1 polymer ?
#
loop_
_entity_poly.entity_id
_entity_poly.type
_entity_poly.pdbx_seq_one_letter_code
_entity_poly.pdbx_strand_id
1 'polypeptide(L)'
;MPARSDGFALHLLAIGDWGLTVDPTDSCCANYVKKGGKVGDATYNKHRYAQDNVAALLGQSAQLLKPKAVLGHGDSFYWSGLNENDAEQRFQSTFEDKYKDPALNVPWFNVMGNHDYGGSLGLHLPNDNRWVLKDYYYKQTIDSGDVSVDVSNVDTNLGRAHEMCCQCGGYSSVQDPACKKVGRGDAKCAGGDTGMFDACMDKLSSWTECSLQRMQADATASTATWKVVNSHYSPFYHLPAEQSTRWMNAMKEGGVQLFVSGHLHADGIDYAPNAKATFVTNGAGGGIQNQNMTQLPAGAGVKRVWQGQGEPYGFFELSFSATQARLQFISTGSGWKPEDQAKERTVDYCYNVPQDGSEAGGADGYDVHLLAIGDWGVTSDPEGSCCGRYIKTGGKVDDAGYVRHRYAQDNVAAMLGQSAQLLKPKAVLGHGDSFYWTGIGADDAQSRFQSTFEDKYKDPALNVPWFNVMGNHDYGGASYICEGGPCADTDALLQALEAKFTRQQQYKSPNDDRWQLKDHYYKETVQEGGVSVDIFNVDMNNAHSHGSIETCCQCYGYSSGDDAVCRNINRGDKMCLGGDTTMFDACVGKFKEWQDDSLKRMVEDAKASNATWKVVNSHYSPYQHLTPQESGVWLNALKEAGVQLFICGHTHAEGIDYSATARTTFVTNGAGGGIQSQSMGAPPDPNVKAVWQGKGEPYGFFELSFSAQQLRLQFISTGSGWKPEDLAKQRTVDYCYNVPHDGAEGAAC
;
A
#
# COMPACT_ATOMS: atom_id res chain seq x y z
N MET A 1 4.87 11.47 21.07
CA MET A 1 5.23 11.52 19.64
C MET A 1 4.61 12.77 19.02
N PRO A 2 5.27 13.49 18.10
CA PRO A 2 4.61 14.52 17.32
C PRO A 2 3.48 13.92 16.49
N ALA A 3 2.45 14.70 16.17
CA ALA A 3 1.32 14.24 15.34
C ALA A 3 1.83 13.80 13.96
N ARG A 4 1.30 12.68 13.45
CA ARG A 4 1.56 12.20 12.09
C ARG A 4 1.08 13.27 11.10
N SER A 5 1.91 13.69 10.14
CA SER A 5 1.46 14.48 8.99
C SER A 5 1.16 13.53 7.84
N ASP A 6 0.07 12.77 7.94
CA ASP A 6 -0.33 11.80 6.91
C ASP A 6 -1.23 12.37 5.81
N GLY A 7 -1.41 13.70 5.79
CA GLY A 7 -2.25 14.40 4.82
C GLY A 7 -3.75 14.37 5.14
N PHE A 8 -4.16 13.80 6.28
CA PHE A 8 -5.55 13.81 6.75
C PHE A 8 -5.74 14.83 7.88
N ALA A 9 -6.87 15.54 7.87
CA ALA A 9 -7.14 16.64 8.80
C ALA A 9 -7.99 16.19 10.01
N LEU A 10 -8.73 15.10 9.88
CA LEU A 10 -9.67 14.61 10.89
C LEU A 10 -9.60 13.10 10.99
N HIS A 11 -9.47 12.57 12.21
CA HIS A 11 -9.44 11.14 12.46
C HIS A 11 -10.57 10.72 13.40
N LEU A 12 -11.19 9.58 13.11
CA LEU A 12 -12.13 8.86 13.98
C LEU A 12 -11.63 7.42 14.14
N LEU A 13 -12.07 6.77 15.22
CA LEU A 13 -11.97 5.31 15.35
C LEU A 13 -13.38 4.74 15.27
N ALA A 14 -13.52 3.49 14.85
CA ALA A 14 -14.81 2.82 14.79
C ALA A 14 -14.67 1.35 15.18
N ILE A 15 -15.58 0.88 16.03
CA ILE A 15 -15.57 -0.47 16.59
C ILE A 15 -17.02 -0.96 16.81
N GLY A 16 -17.24 -2.27 16.72
CA GLY A 16 -18.54 -2.89 16.98
C GLY A 16 -18.42 -4.27 17.60
N ASP A 17 -19.54 -4.79 18.08
CA ASP A 17 -19.66 -6.16 18.59
C ASP A 17 -18.62 -6.43 19.71
N TRP A 18 -18.59 -5.52 20.67
CA TRP A 18 -17.72 -5.59 21.85
C TRP A 18 -18.52 -5.91 23.11
N GLY A 19 -17.81 -6.19 24.20
CA GLY A 19 -18.44 -6.20 25.51
C GLY A 19 -18.73 -7.59 26.05
N LEU A 20 -17.65 -8.29 26.32
CA LEU A 20 -17.61 -9.59 26.96
C LEU A 20 -18.36 -9.58 28.31
N THR A 21 -19.07 -10.66 28.64
CA THR A 21 -19.50 -10.90 30.02
C THR A 21 -18.33 -11.34 30.87
N VAL A 22 -18.38 -11.02 32.17
CA VAL A 22 -17.35 -11.44 33.14
C VAL A 22 -17.31 -12.97 33.29
N ASP A 23 -18.41 -13.66 32.94
CA ASP A 23 -18.51 -15.12 32.92
C ASP A 23 -17.88 -15.72 31.63
N PRO A 24 -16.74 -16.42 31.75
CA PRO A 24 -16.05 -17.07 30.64
C PRO A 24 -16.89 -18.07 29.81
N THR A 25 -18.00 -18.56 30.37
CA THR A 25 -18.85 -19.59 29.75
C THR A 25 -20.02 -19.01 28.97
N ASP A 26 -20.27 -17.71 29.07
CA ASP A 26 -21.50 -17.12 28.60
C ASP A 26 -21.36 -16.48 27.20
N SER A 27 -20.45 -15.52 26.96
CA SER A 27 -20.44 -14.78 25.66
C SER A 27 -19.43 -15.21 24.59
N CYS A 28 -18.17 -14.83 24.71
CA CYS A 28 -17.19 -14.96 23.63
C CYS A 28 -16.83 -16.40 23.26
N CYS A 29 -16.74 -17.28 24.27
CA CYS A 29 -16.23 -18.64 24.14
C CYS A 29 -17.34 -19.70 24.09
N ALA A 30 -18.60 -19.33 24.36
CA ALA A 30 -19.69 -20.31 24.48
C ALA A 30 -19.86 -21.14 23.21
N ASN A 31 -19.71 -20.51 22.03
CA ASN A 31 -19.75 -21.21 20.76
C ASN A 31 -18.56 -22.15 20.56
N TYR A 32 -17.36 -21.75 21.00
CA TYR A 32 -16.16 -22.58 20.94
C TYR A 32 -16.30 -23.82 21.84
N VAL A 33 -16.73 -23.62 23.09
CA VAL A 33 -16.94 -24.70 24.07
C VAL A 33 -18.03 -25.66 23.60
N LYS A 34 -19.17 -25.15 23.08
CA LYS A 34 -20.25 -25.99 22.51
C LYS A 34 -19.79 -26.87 21.35
N LYS A 35 -18.80 -26.43 20.57
CA LYS A 35 -18.20 -27.21 19.48
C LYS A 35 -17.11 -28.18 19.95
N GLY A 36 -16.94 -28.36 21.26
CA GLY A 36 -15.98 -29.30 21.86
C GLY A 36 -14.63 -28.68 22.25
N GLY A 37 -14.50 -27.35 22.15
CA GLY A 37 -13.31 -26.62 22.63
C GLY A 37 -13.13 -26.72 24.15
N LYS A 38 -11.89 -26.65 24.64
CA LYS A 38 -11.59 -26.80 26.06
C LYS A 38 -11.42 -25.43 26.72
N VAL A 39 -12.11 -25.22 27.84
CA VAL A 39 -11.93 -24.03 28.67
C VAL A 39 -10.46 -23.92 29.08
N GLY A 40 -9.87 -22.75 28.84
CA GLY A 40 -8.48 -22.44 29.20
C GLY A 40 -7.43 -22.88 28.18
N ASP A 41 -7.79 -23.53 27.06
CA ASP A 41 -6.84 -23.78 25.98
C ASP A 41 -6.47 -22.49 25.21
N ALA A 42 -5.47 -22.58 24.33
CA ALA A 42 -4.96 -21.41 23.62
C ALA A 42 -6.03 -20.70 22.77
N THR A 43 -6.91 -21.45 22.11
CA THR A 43 -7.97 -20.89 21.25
C THR A 43 -9.06 -20.24 22.10
N TYR A 44 -9.44 -20.90 23.19
CA TYR A 44 -10.34 -20.33 24.20
C TYR A 44 -9.81 -18.99 24.73
N ASN A 45 -8.52 -18.94 25.10
CA ASN A 45 -7.92 -17.73 25.64
C ASN A 45 -7.85 -16.60 24.59
N LYS A 46 -7.69 -16.91 23.29
CA LYS A 46 -7.77 -15.89 22.23
C LYS A 46 -9.12 -15.16 22.26
N HIS A 47 -10.21 -15.91 22.31
CA HIS A 47 -11.56 -15.32 22.39
C HIS A 47 -11.78 -14.56 23.70
N ARG A 48 -11.33 -15.13 24.84
CA ARG A 48 -11.50 -14.53 26.17
C ARG A 48 -10.80 -13.18 26.31
N TYR A 49 -9.59 -13.04 25.77
CA TYR A 49 -8.81 -11.82 25.88
C TYR A 49 -8.96 -10.89 24.67
N ALA A 50 -9.76 -11.25 23.66
CA ALA A 50 -9.93 -10.49 22.42
C ALA A 50 -10.21 -9.00 22.70
N GLN A 51 -11.24 -8.69 23.49
CA GLN A 51 -11.60 -7.30 23.80
C GLN A 51 -10.48 -6.55 24.53
N ASP A 52 -9.76 -7.18 25.46
CA ASP A 52 -8.62 -6.54 26.15
C ASP A 52 -7.51 -6.14 25.16
N ASN A 53 -7.25 -7.00 24.19
CA ASN A 53 -6.23 -6.76 23.17
C ASN A 53 -6.68 -5.71 22.15
N VAL A 54 -7.93 -5.78 21.70
CA VAL A 54 -8.52 -4.74 20.85
C VAL A 54 -8.51 -3.38 21.55
N ALA A 55 -8.87 -3.31 22.83
CA ALA A 55 -8.83 -2.07 23.60
C ALA A 55 -7.42 -1.49 23.73
N ALA A 56 -6.40 -2.33 23.92
CA ALA A 56 -5.00 -1.90 23.94
C ALA A 56 -4.57 -1.30 22.59
N LEU A 57 -4.92 -1.96 21.48
CA LEU A 57 -4.62 -1.47 20.14
C LEU A 57 -5.40 -0.19 19.80
N LEU A 58 -6.67 -0.10 20.21
CA LEU A 58 -7.49 1.10 20.05
C LEU A 58 -6.85 2.30 20.77
N GLY A 59 -6.31 2.08 21.97
CA GLY A 59 -5.54 3.08 22.72
C GLY A 59 -4.27 3.52 21.97
N GLN A 60 -3.51 2.58 21.41
CA GLN A 60 -2.32 2.90 20.60
C GLN A 60 -2.68 3.73 19.36
N SER A 61 -3.74 3.34 18.62
CA SER A 61 -4.23 4.12 17.48
C SER A 61 -4.73 5.49 17.90
N ALA A 62 -5.38 5.62 19.07
CA ALA A 62 -5.80 6.91 19.59
C ALA A 62 -4.60 7.83 19.94
N GLN A 63 -3.54 7.27 20.53
CA GLN A 63 -2.31 8.04 20.80
C GLN A 63 -1.62 8.52 19.52
N LEU A 64 -1.66 7.69 18.46
CA LEU A 64 -1.06 8.00 17.16
C LEU A 64 -1.86 9.07 16.41
N LEU A 65 -3.16 8.85 16.25
CA LEU A 65 -4.03 9.62 15.37
C LEU A 65 -4.71 10.80 16.06
N LYS A 66 -4.80 10.79 17.40
CA LYS A 66 -5.53 11.79 18.19
C LYS A 66 -6.97 11.99 17.66
N PRO A 67 -7.78 10.92 17.64
CA PRO A 67 -9.10 10.95 17.04
C PRO A 67 -10.00 11.98 17.72
N LYS A 68 -10.96 12.53 16.97
CA LYS A 68 -11.96 13.47 17.51
C LYS A 68 -13.12 12.77 18.20
N ALA A 69 -13.41 11.52 17.81
CA ALA A 69 -14.45 10.69 18.40
C ALA A 69 -14.21 9.21 18.06
N VAL A 70 -14.96 8.35 18.74
CA VAL A 70 -15.10 6.92 18.42
C VAL A 70 -16.54 6.66 17.97
N LEU A 71 -16.73 5.83 16.94
CA LEU A 71 -18.03 5.35 16.50
C LEU A 71 -18.26 3.95 17.07
N GLY A 72 -19.30 3.80 17.89
CA GLY A 72 -19.76 2.51 18.38
C GLY A 72 -20.97 2.05 17.63
N HIS A 73 -20.85 0.95 16.89
CA HIS A 73 -21.93 0.47 16.03
C HIS A 73 -22.75 -0.69 16.63
N GLY A 74 -22.95 -0.65 17.95
CA GLY A 74 -23.90 -1.52 18.66
C GLY A 74 -23.37 -2.89 19.06
N ASP A 75 -24.21 -3.59 19.82
CA ASP A 75 -23.88 -4.78 20.59
C ASP A 75 -22.68 -4.52 21.50
N SER A 76 -22.87 -3.57 22.42
CA SER A 76 -21.87 -3.12 23.37
C SER A 76 -21.86 -3.91 24.68
N PHE A 77 -22.98 -4.58 24.99
CA PHE A 77 -23.17 -5.32 26.24
C PHE A 77 -23.84 -6.68 25.98
N TYR A 78 -23.04 -7.68 25.64
CA TYR A 78 -23.56 -9.04 25.47
C TYR A 78 -23.99 -9.67 26.81
N TRP A 79 -24.98 -10.56 26.86
CA TRP A 79 -25.93 -10.94 25.79
C TRP A 79 -27.27 -10.21 25.87
N SER A 80 -27.56 -9.60 27.01
CA SER A 80 -28.88 -9.07 27.37
C SER A 80 -28.78 -7.62 27.86
N GLY A 81 -27.90 -6.83 27.26
CA GLY A 81 -27.74 -5.43 27.60
C GLY A 81 -27.35 -5.21 29.06
N LEU A 82 -27.80 -4.07 29.59
CA LEU A 82 -27.66 -3.71 31.00
C LEU A 82 -29.01 -3.77 31.72
N ASN A 83 -29.00 -4.36 32.91
CA ASN A 83 -30.17 -4.40 33.79
C ASN A 83 -29.98 -3.41 34.94
N GLU A 84 -31.08 -2.87 35.47
CA GLU A 84 -31.03 -1.88 36.57
C GLU A 84 -30.20 -2.35 37.79
N ASN A 85 -30.17 -3.65 38.05
CA ASN A 85 -29.47 -4.24 39.19
C ASN A 85 -27.95 -4.44 38.98
N ASP A 86 -27.45 -4.44 37.73
CA ASP A 86 -26.04 -4.71 37.41
C ASP A 86 -25.39 -3.68 36.48
N ALA A 87 -26.13 -2.67 36.03
CA ALA A 87 -25.71 -1.71 35.01
C ALA A 87 -24.40 -1.00 35.33
N GLU A 88 -24.24 -0.47 36.54
CA GLU A 88 -23.03 0.26 36.93
C GLU A 88 -21.79 -0.65 36.86
N GLN A 89 -21.88 -1.86 37.41
CA GLN A 89 -20.78 -2.82 37.41
C GLN A 89 -20.43 -3.28 35.99
N ARG A 90 -21.44 -3.58 35.18
CA ARG A 90 -21.27 -4.01 33.79
C ARG A 90 -20.67 -2.90 32.95
N PHE A 91 -21.20 -1.67 33.05
CA PHE A 91 -20.64 -0.52 32.34
C PHE A 91 -19.18 -0.27 32.73
N GLN A 92 -18.86 -0.31 34.02
CA GLN A 92 -17.48 -0.17 34.50
C GLN A 92 -16.55 -1.25 33.92
N SER A 93 -16.92 -2.53 34.08
CA SER A 93 -16.04 -3.64 33.71
C SER A 93 -15.90 -3.87 32.19
N THR A 94 -16.91 -3.47 31.42
CA THR A 94 -17.01 -3.76 29.99
C THR A 94 -16.62 -2.56 29.12
N PHE A 95 -16.79 -1.33 29.61
CA PHE A 95 -16.43 -0.11 28.90
C PHE A 95 -15.27 0.63 29.58
N GLU A 96 -15.48 1.14 30.81
CA GLU A 96 -14.51 2.05 31.44
C GLU A 96 -13.16 1.38 31.73
N ASP A 97 -13.15 0.18 32.30
CA ASP A 97 -11.93 -0.54 32.66
C ASP A 97 -11.12 -1.02 31.44
N LYS A 98 -11.82 -1.25 30.32
CA LYS A 98 -11.26 -1.74 29.05
C LYS A 98 -10.66 -0.58 28.27
N TYR A 99 -11.45 0.45 27.99
CA TYR A 99 -11.07 1.56 27.13
C TYR A 99 -10.50 2.73 27.94
N LYS A 100 -9.66 2.48 28.94
CA LYS A 100 -9.16 3.50 29.88
C LYS A 100 -7.97 4.35 29.41
N ASP A 101 -7.49 4.15 28.18
CA ASP A 101 -6.37 4.96 27.66
C ASP A 101 -6.78 6.45 27.64
N PRO A 102 -5.96 7.38 28.17
CA PRO A 102 -6.30 8.81 28.17
C PRO A 102 -6.56 9.38 26.77
N ALA A 103 -5.95 8.83 25.71
CA ALA A 103 -6.19 9.26 24.33
C ALA A 103 -7.59 8.85 23.82
N LEU A 104 -8.26 7.91 24.48
CA LEU A 104 -9.65 7.51 24.22
C LEU A 104 -10.66 8.33 25.03
N ASN A 105 -10.23 9.36 25.76
CA ASN A 105 -11.13 10.28 26.46
C ASN A 105 -11.70 11.34 25.51
N VAL A 106 -12.40 10.85 24.49
CA VAL A 106 -13.12 11.60 23.46
C VAL A 106 -14.56 11.08 23.41
N PRO A 107 -15.51 11.79 22.78
CA PRO A 107 -16.88 11.30 22.65
C PRO A 107 -16.96 9.97 21.87
N TRP A 108 -17.78 9.05 22.35
CA TRP A 108 -18.17 7.81 21.70
C TRP A 108 -19.62 7.95 21.23
N PHE A 109 -19.83 8.02 19.92
CA PHE A 109 -21.16 8.09 19.32
C PHE A 109 -21.66 6.67 19.09
N ASN A 110 -22.53 6.22 19.99
CA ASN A 110 -23.01 4.84 20.02
C ASN A 110 -24.41 4.71 19.38
N VAL A 111 -24.67 3.55 18.79
CA VAL A 111 -26.02 3.05 18.47
C VAL A 111 -26.28 1.76 19.23
N MET A 112 -27.55 1.35 19.32
CA MET A 112 -27.92 0.10 19.97
C MET A 112 -27.98 -1.05 18.96
N GLY A 113 -27.38 -2.17 19.34
CA GLY A 113 -27.56 -3.46 18.67
C GLY A 113 -28.65 -4.30 19.33
N ASN A 114 -28.91 -5.47 18.76
CA ASN A 114 -29.99 -6.34 19.23
C ASN A 114 -29.76 -6.89 20.64
N HIS A 115 -28.51 -7.06 21.06
CA HIS A 115 -28.19 -7.52 22.41
C HIS A 115 -28.35 -6.40 23.44
N ASP A 116 -28.13 -5.15 23.06
CA ASP A 116 -28.27 -4.00 23.97
C ASP A 116 -29.74 -3.80 24.40
N TYR A 117 -30.69 -4.09 23.51
CA TYR A 117 -32.13 -4.06 23.79
C TYR A 117 -32.63 -5.20 24.69
N GLY A 118 -31.80 -6.21 24.95
CA GLY A 118 -32.19 -7.35 25.79
C GLY A 118 -32.30 -7.01 27.30
N GLY A 119 -31.79 -5.85 27.72
CA GLY A 119 -31.75 -5.42 29.12
C GLY A 119 -32.85 -4.42 29.48
N SER A 120 -33.02 -4.16 30.77
CA SER A 120 -34.11 -3.29 31.25
C SER A 120 -33.87 -1.78 31.02
N LEU A 121 -32.64 -1.35 30.72
CA LEU A 121 -32.32 0.08 30.60
C LEU A 121 -32.57 0.69 29.22
N GLY A 122 -32.49 -0.08 28.13
CA GLY A 122 -32.70 0.46 26.77
C GLY A 122 -31.85 1.72 26.49
N LEU A 123 -32.49 2.83 26.10
CA LEU A 123 -31.84 4.13 25.87
C LEU A 123 -31.48 4.91 27.15
N HIS A 124 -31.80 4.39 28.34
CA HIS A 124 -31.47 5.01 29.64
C HIS A 124 -30.05 4.68 30.14
N LEU A 125 -29.16 4.25 29.25
CA LEU A 125 -27.73 4.06 29.55
C LEU A 125 -27.10 5.38 30.04
N PRO A 126 -26.01 5.32 30.84
CA PRO A 126 -25.27 6.51 31.26
C PRO A 126 -24.90 7.35 30.04
N ASN A 127 -25.37 8.60 29.99
CA ASN A 127 -25.07 9.54 28.92
C ASN A 127 -24.24 10.68 29.53
N ASP A 128 -22.95 10.66 29.25
CA ASP A 128 -22.01 11.67 29.71
C ASP A 128 -21.24 12.27 28.52
N ASN A 129 -20.16 13.01 28.79
CA ASN A 129 -19.38 13.63 27.72
C ASN A 129 -18.60 12.61 26.88
N ARG A 130 -18.45 11.37 27.36
CA ARG A 130 -17.68 10.30 26.76
C ARG A 130 -18.56 9.24 26.12
N TRP A 131 -19.61 8.74 26.79
CA TRP A 131 -20.60 7.85 26.21
C TRP A 131 -21.81 8.65 25.72
N VAL A 132 -21.97 8.75 24.40
CA VAL A 132 -23.05 9.52 23.78
C VAL A 132 -24.03 8.58 23.09
N LEU A 133 -25.23 8.47 23.65
CA LEU A 133 -26.39 7.77 23.08
C LEU A 133 -27.63 8.61 23.40
N LYS A 134 -28.07 9.44 22.44
CA LYS A 134 -29.10 10.46 22.71
C LYS A 134 -30.53 10.00 22.45
N ASP A 135 -30.72 9.17 21.42
CA ASP A 135 -32.02 8.67 20.97
C ASP A 135 -31.80 7.53 19.94
N TYR A 136 -32.88 6.90 19.45
CA TYR A 136 -32.82 5.93 18.33
C TYR A 136 -32.29 6.56 17.03
N TYR A 137 -32.40 7.88 16.90
CA TYR A 137 -31.75 8.66 15.86
C TYR A 137 -31.14 9.92 16.44
N TYR A 138 -29.87 10.17 16.14
CA TYR A 138 -29.28 11.48 16.38
C TYR A 138 -28.09 11.77 15.45
N LYS A 139 -27.93 13.05 15.11
CA LYS A 139 -26.83 13.56 14.28
C LYS A 139 -25.75 14.21 15.14
N GLN A 140 -24.50 14.04 14.76
CA GLN A 140 -23.35 14.81 15.26
C GLN A 140 -22.54 15.37 14.10
N THR A 141 -22.03 16.59 14.25
CA THR A 141 -21.06 17.18 13.32
C THR A 141 -19.71 17.24 14.02
N ILE A 142 -18.68 16.66 13.39
CA ILE A 142 -17.32 16.63 13.89
C ILE A 142 -16.47 17.49 12.95
N ASP A 143 -15.81 18.50 13.50
CA ASP A 143 -15.11 19.51 12.70
C ASP A 143 -13.64 19.65 13.12
N SER A 144 -12.78 19.81 12.12
CA SER A 144 -11.34 20.07 12.26
C SER A 144 -10.94 21.47 11.77
N GLY A 145 -11.85 22.22 11.16
CA GLY A 145 -11.62 23.49 10.46
C GLY A 145 -11.56 23.30 8.95
N ASP A 146 -10.70 22.39 8.48
CA ASP A 146 -10.49 22.13 7.04
C ASP A 146 -11.43 21.05 6.49
N VAL A 147 -11.88 20.13 7.36
CA VAL A 147 -12.74 19.00 7.02
C VAL A 147 -13.79 18.84 8.12
N SER A 148 -15.05 18.66 7.71
CA SER A 148 -16.16 18.34 8.60
C SER A 148 -16.83 17.01 8.22
N VAL A 149 -17.25 16.26 9.23
CA VAL A 149 -17.94 14.98 9.08
C VAL A 149 -19.27 15.03 9.82
N ASP A 150 -20.36 14.80 9.09
CA ASP A 150 -21.68 14.57 9.68
C ASP A 150 -21.90 13.07 9.88
N VAL A 151 -22.18 12.68 11.12
CA VAL A 151 -22.48 11.29 11.50
C VAL A 151 -23.95 11.18 11.88
N SER A 152 -24.70 10.42 11.10
CA SER A 152 -26.08 10.03 11.37
C SER A 152 -26.09 8.69 12.09
N ASN A 153 -26.37 8.70 13.39
CA ASN A 153 -26.49 7.50 14.22
C ASN A 153 -27.93 7.02 14.12
N VAL A 154 -28.13 5.80 13.63
CA VAL A 154 -29.44 5.27 13.22
C VAL A 154 -29.75 3.92 13.90
N ASP A 155 -31.02 3.68 14.17
CA ASP A 155 -31.51 2.36 14.59
C ASP A 155 -32.01 1.55 13.39
N THR A 156 -31.49 0.33 13.25
CA THR A 156 -31.81 -0.61 12.15
C THR A 156 -32.19 -2.00 12.65
N ASN A 157 -32.61 -2.12 13.92
CA ASN A 157 -32.90 -3.41 14.58
C ASN A 157 -34.09 -4.17 13.99
N LEU A 158 -34.84 -3.58 13.05
CA LEU A 158 -35.87 -4.27 12.27
C LEU A 158 -35.35 -5.58 11.62
N GLY A 159 -34.06 -5.65 11.29
CA GLY A 159 -33.46 -6.83 10.64
C GLY A 159 -33.52 -8.13 11.45
N ARG A 160 -33.65 -8.04 12.78
CA ARG A 160 -33.86 -9.20 13.69
C ARG A 160 -35.03 -8.99 14.65
N ALA A 161 -35.95 -8.07 14.35
CA ALA A 161 -37.06 -7.73 15.22
C ALA A 161 -37.91 -8.93 15.67
N HIS A 162 -38.10 -9.93 14.82
CA HIS A 162 -38.81 -11.15 15.19
C HIS A 162 -38.18 -11.86 16.40
N GLU A 163 -36.85 -12.03 16.40
CA GLU A 163 -36.12 -12.69 17.48
C GLU A 163 -36.23 -11.88 18.78
N MET A 164 -36.11 -10.56 18.67
CA MET A 164 -36.25 -9.62 19.78
C MET A 164 -37.66 -9.66 20.39
N CYS A 165 -38.68 -9.54 19.55
CA CYS A 165 -40.07 -9.45 20.00
C CYS A 165 -40.64 -10.78 20.47
N CYS A 166 -40.11 -11.91 20.01
CA CYS A 166 -40.51 -13.21 20.54
C CYS A 166 -39.97 -13.47 21.96
N GLN A 167 -38.90 -12.82 22.40
CA GLN A 167 -38.31 -13.02 23.74
C GLN A 167 -38.03 -14.51 24.09
N CYS A 168 -37.83 -15.37 23.09
CA CYS A 168 -37.75 -16.81 23.30
C CYS A 168 -36.41 -17.18 23.95
N GLY A 169 -36.47 -17.73 25.17
CA GLY A 169 -35.33 -18.24 25.93
C GLY A 169 -34.85 -17.36 27.08
N GLY A 170 -35.42 -16.16 27.25
CA GLY A 170 -34.79 -15.13 28.07
C GLY A 170 -33.47 -14.71 27.41
N TYR A 171 -33.28 -13.43 27.16
CA TYR A 171 -32.08 -12.93 26.46
C TYR A 171 -30.73 -13.29 27.15
N SER A 172 -30.76 -13.98 28.29
CA SER A 172 -29.64 -14.36 29.13
C SER A 172 -28.91 -15.66 28.78
N SER A 173 -29.42 -16.55 27.90
CA SER A 173 -28.63 -17.75 27.56
C SER A 173 -29.08 -18.44 26.28
N VAL A 174 -28.18 -18.47 25.30
CA VAL A 174 -28.17 -19.38 24.14
C VAL A 174 -29.39 -19.27 23.22
N GLN A 175 -29.17 -18.84 21.97
CA GLN A 175 -30.10 -19.02 20.85
C GLN A 175 -30.68 -20.44 20.87
N ASP A 176 -31.88 -20.63 21.43
CA ASP A 176 -32.62 -21.87 21.30
C ASP A 176 -32.93 -22.01 19.81
N PRO A 177 -32.46 -23.06 19.11
CA PRO A 177 -32.79 -23.27 17.70
C PRO A 177 -34.30 -23.33 17.45
N ALA A 178 -35.11 -23.62 18.49
CA ALA A 178 -36.56 -23.52 18.43
C ALA A 178 -37.05 -22.09 18.17
N CYS A 179 -36.33 -21.04 18.59
CA CYS A 179 -36.71 -19.64 18.36
C CYS A 179 -36.78 -19.28 16.86
N LYS A 180 -36.06 -19.99 16.00
CA LYS A 180 -36.17 -19.82 14.53
C LYS A 180 -37.46 -20.40 13.94
N LYS A 181 -38.22 -21.17 14.72
CA LYS A 181 -39.42 -21.90 14.30
C LYS A 181 -40.68 -21.48 15.05
N VAL A 182 -40.55 -20.75 16.15
CA VAL A 182 -41.70 -20.15 16.85
C VAL A 182 -42.16 -18.94 16.08
N GLY A 183 -43.47 -18.75 16.01
CA GLY A 183 -44.07 -17.60 15.34
C GLY A 183 -45.01 -16.85 16.28
N ARG A 184 -45.52 -15.72 15.79
CA ARG A 184 -46.58 -14.95 16.44
C ARG A 184 -47.71 -15.85 16.95
N GLY A 185 -47.99 -15.79 18.25
CA GLY A 185 -49.05 -16.58 18.92
C GLY A 185 -48.60 -17.94 19.46
N ASP A 186 -47.34 -18.35 19.25
CA ASP A 186 -46.75 -19.49 19.93
C ASP A 186 -46.50 -19.15 21.41
N ALA A 187 -46.78 -20.06 22.34
CA ALA A 187 -46.56 -19.85 23.77
C ALA A 187 -45.09 -19.52 24.14
N LYS A 188 -44.13 -19.90 23.28
CA LYS A 188 -42.71 -19.57 23.42
C LYS A 188 -42.31 -18.21 22.82
N CYS A 189 -43.20 -17.57 22.07
CA CYS A 189 -43.00 -16.25 21.49
C CYS A 189 -43.92 -15.25 22.20
N ALA A 190 -43.33 -14.31 22.96
CA ALA A 190 -44.07 -13.32 23.74
C ALA A 190 -45.11 -13.95 24.69
N GLY A 191 -44.85 -15.17 25.20
CA GLY A 191 -45.81 -15.91 26.03
C GLY A 191 -47.10 -16.32 25.31
N GLY A 192 -47.15 -16.27 23.97
CA GLY A 192 -48.36 -16.44 23.17
C GLY A 192 -49.17 -15.15 22.99
N ASP A 193 -48.72 -14.02 23.56
CA ASP A 193 -49.39 -12.73 23.45
C ASP A 193 -49.07 -12.06 22.10
N THR A 194 -50.02 -12.14 21.18
CA THR A 194 -49.91 -11.53 19.86
C THR A 194 -49.90 -10.01 19.89
N GLY A 195 -50.56 -9.39 20.87
CA GLY A 195 -50.58 -7.94 21.03
C GLY A 195 -49.24 -7.40 21.50
N MET A 196 -48.57 -8.10 22.42
CA MET A 196 -47.21 -7.74 22.85
C MET A 196 -46.20 -7.88 21.72
N PHE A 197 -46.27 -8.98 20.96
CA PHE A 197 -45.42 -9.18 19.79
C PHE A 197 -45.62 -8.08 18.73
N ASP A 198 -46.87 -7.80 18.37
CA ASP A 198 -47.20 -6.78 17.35
C ASP A 198 -46.75 -5.39 17.80
N ALA A 199 -46.99 -5.00 19.06
CA ALA A 199 -46.56 -3.71 19.59
C ALA A 199 -45.04 -3.54 19.54
N CYS A 200 -44.29 -4.60 19.80
CA CYS A 200 -42.83 -4.58 19.69
C CYS A 200 -42.36 -4.44 18.23
N MET A 201 -42.95 -5.24 17.31
CA MET A 201 -42.64 -5.17 15.88
C MET A 201 -42.95 -3.78 15.29
N ASP A 202 -44.11 -3.23 15.63
CA ASP A 202 -44.53 -1.88 15.22
C ASP A 202 -43.56 -0.82 15.72
N LYS A 203 -43.06 -0.97 16.96
CA LYS A 203 -42.10 -0.02 17.54
C LYS A 203 -40.76 -0.05 16.81
N LEU A 204 -40.17 -1.23 16.61
CA LEU A 204 -38.88 -1.37 15.90
C LEU A 204 -38.99 -0.93 14.43
N SER A 205 -40.11 -1.24 13.78
CA SER A 205 -40.43 -0.76 12.43
C SER A 205 -40.51 0.77 12.39
N SER A 206 -41.20 1.39 13.34
CA SER A 206 -41.32 2.84 13.43
C SER A 206 -39.97 3.54 13.65
N TRP A 207 -39.10 2.98 14.48
CA TRP A 207 -37.76 3.56 14.71
C TRP A 207 -36.85 3.43 13.50
N THR A 208 -36.90 2.29 12.80
CA THR A 208 -36.13 2.10 11.56
C THR A 208 -36.61 3.07 10.48
N GLU A 209 -37.93 3.24 10.35
CA GLU A 209 -38.54 4.17 9.39
C GLU A 209 -38.21 5.64 9.71
N CYS A 210 -38.35 6.04 10.98
CA CYS A 210 -37.99 7.39 11.40
C CYS A 210 -36.50 7.66 11.24
N SER A 211 -35.63 6.67 11.49
CA SER A 211 -34.19 6.79 11.28
C SER A 211 -33.85 7.01 9.81
N LEU A 212 -34.47 6.27 8.90
CA LEU A 212 -34.30 6.46 7.46
C LEU A 212 -34.70 7.88 7.03
N GLN A 213 -35.90 8.33 7.42
CA GLN A 213 -36.42 9.63 7.04
C GLN A 213 -35.57 10.79 7.58
N ARG A 214 -35.16 10.70 8.85
CA ARG A 214 -34.33 11.73 9.50
C ARG A 214 -32.92 11.74 8.93
N MET A 215 -32.32 10.57 8.70
CA MET A 215 -31.02 10.46 8.04
C MET A 215 -31.03 11.10 6.66
N GLN A 216 -32.05 10.79 5.83
CA GLN A 216 -32.18 11.36 4.49
C GLN A 216 -32.33 12.89 4.53
N ALA A 217 -33.19 13.40 5.41
CA ALA A 217 -33.41 14.84 5.56
C ALA A 217 -32.13 15.56 5.99
N ASP A 218 -31.45 15.04 7.02
CA ASP A 218 -30.23 15.64 7.56
C ASP A 218 -29.05 15.55 6.59
N ALA A 219 -28.91 14.45 5.85
CA ALA A 219 -27.87 14.27 4.83
C ALA A 219 -28.09 15.19 3.63
N THR A 220 -29.34 15.36 3.20
CA THR A 220 -29.71 16.26 2.09
C THR A 220 -29.46 17.72 2.46
N ALA A 221 -29.74 18.11 3.71
CA ALA A 221 -29.50 19.47 4.20
C ALA A 221 -28.03 19.74 4.57
N SER A 222 -27.20 18.71 4.65
CA SER A 222 -25.82 18.81 5.13
C SER A 222 -24.87 19.39 4.07
N THR A 223 -24.04 20.35 4.52
CA THR A 223 -22.90 20.92 3.78
C THR A 223 -21.56 20.38 4.27
N ALA A 224 -21.56 19.35 5.13
CA ALA A 224 -20.32 18.75 5.64
C ALA A 224 -19.52 18.10 4.50
N THR A 225 -18.20 18.08 4.63
CA THR A 225 -17.30 17.46 3.65
C THR A 225 -17.62 15.97 3.47
N TRP A 226 -17.92 15.29 4.57
CA TRP A 226 -18.25 13.87 4.62
C TRP A 226 -19.56 13.61 5.35
N LYS A 227 -20.31 12.62 4.88
CA LYS A 227 -21.55 12.14 5.49
C LYS A 227 -21.43 10.65 5.72
N VAL A 228 -21.56 10.27 6.99
CA VAL A 228 -21.38 8.89 7.48
C VAL A 228 -22.65 8.45 8.19
N VAL A 229 -23.12 7.24 7.90
CA VAL A 229 -24.18 6.59 8.67
C VAL A 229 -23.54 5.56 9.60
N ASN A 230 -23.84 5.67 10.89
CA ASN A 230 -23.43 4.72 11.92
C ASN A 230 -24.65 3.90 12.36
N SER A 231 -24.58 2.58 12.24
CA SER A 231 -25.72 1.67 12.36
C SER A 231 -25.29 0.31 12.89
N HIS A 232 -26.13 -0.44 13.59
CA HIS A 232 -25.78 -1.82 13.93
C HIS A 232 -25.94 -2.78 12.75
N TYR A 233 -27.08 -2.75 12.07
CA TYR A 233 -27.36 -3.60 10.91
C TYR A 233 -27.04 -2.89 9.59
N SER A 234 -26.43 -3.63 8.66
CA SER A 234 -26.35 -3.23 7.26
C SER A 234 -27.69 -3.48 6.53
N PRO A 235 -28.21 -2.51 5.75
CA PRO A 235 -29.51 -2.61 5.08
C PRO A 235 -29.64 -3.81 4.15
N PHE A 236 -28.59 -4.16 3.42
CA PHE A 236 -28.70 -5.22 2.40
C PHE A 236 -28.54 -6.63 2.98
N TYR A 237 -27.82 -6.81 4.08
CA TYR A 237 -27.72 -8.13 4.71
C TYR A 237 -28.97 -8.48 5.52
N HIS A 238 -29.64 -7.48 6.10
CA HIS A 238 -30.56 -7.72 7.23
C HIS A 238 -31.94 -7.10 7.08
N LEU A 239 -32.11 -6.05 6.27
CA LEU A 239 -33.44 -5.48 6.05
C LEU A 239 -34.16 -6.17 4.87
N PRO A 240 -35.51 -6.16 4.87
CA PRO A 240 -36.28 -6.59 3.70
C PRO A 240 -35.85 -5.83 2.43
N ALA A 241 -35.93 -6.47 1.26
CA ALA A 241 -35.44 -5.92 -0.01
C ALA A 241 -36.01 -4.52 -0.34
N GLU A 242 -37.29 -4.28 -0.02
CA GLU A 242 -37.91 -2.97 -0.17
C GLU A 242 -37.22 -1.92 0.70
N GLN A 243 -36.96 -2.23 1.98
CA GLN A 243 -36.25 -1.34 2.90
C GLN A 243 -34.81 -1.13 2.45
N SER A 244 -34.09 -2.18 2.07
CA SER A 244 -32.74 -2.06 1.51
C SER A 244 -32.70 -1.09 0.32
N THR A 245 -33.67 -1.18 -0.60
CA THR A 245 -33.76 -0.28 -1.76
C THR A 245 -33.99 1.17 -1.33
N ARG A 246 -34.87 1.39 -0.35
CA ARG A 246 -35.16 2.72 0.18
C ARG A 246 -33.95 3.36 0.86
N TRP A 247 -33.20 2.59 1.65
CA TRP A 247 -31.95 3.06 2.26
C TRP A 247 -30.90 3.43 1.22
N MET A 248 -30.70 2.61 0.19
CA MET A 248 -29.75 2.91 -0.90
C MET A 248 -30.13 4.19 -1.65
N ASN A 249 -31.42 4.41 -1.92
CA ASN A 249 -31.90 5.62 -2.58
C ASN A 249 -31.74 6.85 -1.68
N ALA A 250 -32.10 6.76 -0.40
CA ALA A 250 -31.94 7.85 0.55
C ALA A 250 -30.47 8.26 0.72
N MET A 251 -29.55 7.29 0.80
CA MET A 251 -28.11 7.56 0.85
C MET A 251 -27.63 8.26 -0.42
N LYS A 252 -28.06 7.80 -1.60
CA LYS A 252 -27.74 8.44 -2.88
C LYS A 252 -28.19 9.90 -2.92
N GLU A 253 -29.44 10.15 -2.55
CA GLU A 253 -30.04 11.49 -2.56
C GLU A 253 -29.38 12.42 -1.55
N GLY A 254 -29.04 11.90 -0.37
CA GLY A 254 -28.31 12.63 0.66
C GLY A 254 -26.81 12.82 0.37
N GLY A 255 -26.27 12.12 -0.63
CA GLY A 255 -24.83 12.09 -0.91
C GLY A 255 -24.01 11.49 0.22
N VAL A 256 -24.49 10.40 0.83
CA VAL A 256 -23.80 9.68 1.92
C VAL A 256 -22.71 8.79 1.33
N GLN A 257 -21.46 9.02 1.73
CA GLN A 257 -20.30 8.26 1.21
C GLN A 257 -20.03 6.97 1.98
N LEU A 258 -20.29 6.96 3.28
CA LEU A 258 -19.91 5.85 4.17
C LEU A 258 -21.11 5.36 4.99
N PHE A 259 -21.23 4.04 5.10
CA PHE A 259 -22.13 3.38 6.04
C PHE A 259 -21.34 2.36 6.85
N VAL A 260 -21.27 2.54 8.16
CA VAL A 260 -20.50 1.67 9.07
C VAL A 260 -21.45 0.82 9.91
N SER A 261 -21.13 -0.47 10.06
CA SER A 261 -21.99 -1.43 10.75
C SER A 261 -21.29 -2.65 11.35
N GLY A 262 -22.00 -3.38 12.22
CA GLY A 262 -21.50 -4.55 12.97
C GLY A 262 -22.32 -5.79 12.66
N HIS A 263 -22.75 -6.50 13.70
CA HIS A 263 -23.68 -7.65 13.73
C HIS A 263 -23.19 -8.94 13.07
N LEU A 264 -22.48 -8.85 11.95
CA LEU A 264 -22.03 -10.01 11.18
C LEU A 264 -20.90 -10.79 11.87
N HIS A 265 -20.36 -10.26 12.97
CA HIS A 265 -19.19 -10.78 13.66
C HIS A 265 -18.01 -11.02 12.70
N ALA A 266 -17.81 -10.11 11.75
CA ALA A 266 -16.86 -10.23 10.65
C ALA A 266 -16.42 -8.83 10.18
N ASP A 267 -15.28 -8.77 9.50
CA ASP A 267 -14.74 -7.55 8.89
C ASP A 267 -14.90 -7.58 7.38
N GLY A 268 -15.33 -6.46 6.78
CA GLY A 268 -15.46 -6.39 5.34
C GLY A 268 -15.77 -5.01 4.80
N ILE A 269 -15.51 -4.84 3.51
CA ILE A 269 -15.89 -3.65 2.73
C ILE A 269 -16.71 -4.11 1.53
N ASP A 270 -17.89 -3.53 1.39
CA ASP A 270 -18.76 -3.68 0.23
C ASP A 270 -18.97 -2.29 -0.41
N TYR A 271 -19.22 -2.26 -1.72
CA TYR A 271 -19.53 -1.03 -2.44
C TYR A 271 -20.88 -1.13 -3.15
N ALA A 272 -21.68 -0.07 -3.06
CA ALA A 272 -22.99 0.03 -3.70
C ALA A 272 -22.94 1.05 -4.85
N PRO A 273 -22.76 0.63 -6.12
CA PRO A 273 -22.66 1.55 -7.26
C PRO A 273 -23.87 2.46 -7.42
N ASN A 274 -25.07 1.95 -7.11
CA ASN A 274 -26.30 2.72 -7.25
C ASN A 274 -26.41 3.84 -6.22
N ALA A 275 -25.87 3.63 -5.02
CA ALA A 275 -25.85 4.61 -3.94
C ALA A 275 -24.61 5.53 -3.99
N LYS A 276 -23.55 5.12 -4.71
CA LYS A 276 -22.20 5.72 -4.61
C LYS A 276 -21.74 5.79 -3.16
N ALA A 277 -21.79 4.64 -2.49
CA ALA A 277 -21.49 4.54 -1.08
C ALA A 277 -20.68 3.28 -0.78
N THR A 278 -19.73 3.42 0.13
CA THR A 278 -18.94 2.33 0.69
C THR A 278 -19.56 1.89 2.02
N PHE A 279 -19.76 0.58 2.16
CA PHE A 279 -20.29 -0.06 3.36
C PHE A 279 -19.16 -0.80 4.07
N VAL A 280 -18.93 -0.45 5.32
CA VAL A 280 -17.86 -0.99 6.16
C VAL A 280 -18.50 -1.82 7.27
N THR A 281 -18.10 -3.08 7.38
CA THR A 281 -18.55 -3.99 8.44
C THR A 281 -17.37 -4.26 9.38
N ASN A 282 -17.56 -4.09 10.69
CA ASN A 282 -16.58 -4.45 11.72
C ASN A 282 -17.22 -5.14 12.95
N GLY A 283 -17.56 -6.41 12.83
CA GLY A 283 -18.08 -7.19 13.96
C GLY A 283 -17.00 -7.84 14.84
N ALA A 284 -15.77 -7.33 14.82
CA ALA A 284 -14.60 -8.00 15.38
C ALA A 284 -14.04 -7.37 16.67
N GLY A 285 -14.84 -6.58 17.40
CA GLY A 285 -14.41 -5.88 18.63
C GLY A 285 -14.14 -6.78 19.84
N GLY A 286 -14.39 -8.08 19.73
CA GLY A 286 -14.02 -9.08 20.72
C GLY A 286 -15.09 -9.40 21.76
N GLY A 287 -16.34 -8.96 21.57
CA GLY A 287 -17.49 -9.40 22.39
C GLY A 287 -17.92 -10.84 22.08
N ILE A 288 -17.72 -11.27 20.85
CA ILE A 288 -18.04 -12.60 20.33
C ILE A 288 -17.01 -13.03 19.27
N GLN A 289 -16.92 -14.35 19.01
CA GLN A 289 -15.98 -14.92 18.04
C GLN A 289 -16.09 -14.29 16.64
N ASN A 290 -14.97 -13.79 16.10
CA ASN A 290 -14.86 -13.28 14.73
C ASN A 290 -14.97 -14.44 13.71
N GLN A 291 -15.69 -14.20 12.62
CA GLN A 291 -16.09 -15.17 11.61
C GLN A 291 -15.77 -14.65 10.21
N ASN A 292 -15.88 -15.56 9.23
CA ASN A 292 -15.80 -15.15 7.83
C ASN A 292 -17.04 -14.34 7.46
N MET A 293 -16.84 -13.31 6.63
CA MET A 293 -17.95 -12.56 6.05
C MET A 293 -18.93 -13.47 5.33
N THR A 294 -20.22 -13.22 5.54
CA THR A 294 -21.31 -13.92 4.85
C THR A 294 -21.29 -13.61 3.35
N GLN A 295 -21.90 -14.48 2.54
CA GLN A 295 -22.06 -14.20 1.11
C GLN A 295 -23.04 -13.04 0.89
N LEU A 296 -22.76 -12.22 -0.13
CA LEU A 296 -23.64 -11.13 -0.50
C LEU A 296 -25.01 -11.67 -0.96
N PRO A 297 -26.12 -11.05 -0.50
CA PRO A 297 -27.45 -11.42 -0.98
C PRO A 297 -27.57 -11.22 -2.50
N ALA A 298 -28.12 -12.23 -3.18
CA ALA A 298 -28.33 -12.16 -4.62
C ALA A 298 -29.28 -10.99 -4.97
N GLY A 299 -28.90 -10.19 -5.96
CA GLY A 299 -29.70 -9.06 -6.44
C GLY A 299 -29.64 -7.79 -5.57
N ALA A 300 -28.81 -7.75 -4.51
CA ALA A 300 -28.67 -6.57 -3.66
C ALA A 300 -28.01 -5.36 -4.36
N GLY A 301 -27.45 -5.54 -5.56
CA GLY A 301 -26.83 -4.44 -6.33
C GLY A 301 -25.56 -3.88 -5.67
N VAL A 302 -24.90 -4.68 -4.84
CA VAL A 302 -23.66 -4.38 -4.13
C VAL A 302 -22.56 -5.36 -4.53
N LYS A 303 -21.31 -4.96 -4.37
CA LYS A 303 -20.13 -5.80 -4.63
C LYS A 303 -19.21 -5.86 -3.43
N ARG A 304 -18.54 -7.00 -3.27
CA ARG A 304 -17.51 -7.20 -2.24
C ARG A 304 -16.21 -6.57 -2.72
N VAL A 305 -15.67 -5.62 -1.96
CA VAL A 305 -14.35 -5.02 -2.19
C VAL A 305 -13.29 -5.81 -1.43
N TRP A 306 -13.55 -6.07 -0.15
CA TRP A 306 -12.64 -6.82 0.72
C TRP A 306 -13.41 -7.57 1.79
N GLN A 307 -12.84 -8.70 2.23
CA GLN A 307 -13.34 -9.48 3.36
C GLN A 307 -12.19 -9.95 4.23
N GLY A 308 -12.36 -9.83 5.55
CA GLY A 308 -11.55 -10.53 6.52
C GLY A 308 -11.76 -12.04 6.44
N GLN A 309 -10.78 -12.81 6.93
CA GLN A 309 -10.78 -14.27 6.93
C GLN A 309 -11.11 -14.83 8.33
N GLY A 310 -11.97 -14.13 9.08
CA GLY A 310 -12.17 -14.34 10.52
C GLY A 310 -10.99 -13.81 11.33
N GLU A 311 -10.65 -14.49 12.43
CA GLU A 311 -9.47 -14.20 13.27
C GLU A 311 -8.29 -13.67 12.45
N PRO A 312 -7.75 -12.47 12.75
CA PRO A 312 -7.70 -11.80 14.07
C PRO A 312 -8.89 -10.89 14.47
N TYR A 313 -8.93 -10.42 15.72
CA TYR A 313 -9.88 -9.40 16.21
C TYR A 313 -9.34 -7.99 16.02
N GLY A 314 -10.25 -7.02 15.82
CA GLY A 314 -9.85 -5.67 15.48
C GLY A 314 -10.98 -4.64 15.43
N PHE A 315 -10.58 -3.47 14.95
CA PHE A 315 -11.40 -2.28 14.73
C PHE A 315 -10.91 -1.61 13.43
N PHE A 316 -11.47 -0.47 13.06
CA PHE A 316 -10.91 0.31 11.96
C PHE A 316 -10.74 1.79 12.27
N GLU A 317 -9.72 2.38 11.64
CA GLU A 317 -9.39 3.79 11.66
C GLU A 317 -10.05 4.49 10.46
N LEU A 318 -10.59 5.68 10.69
CA LEU A 318 -11.16 6.55 9.67
C LEU A 318 -10.39 7.86 9.65
N SER A 319 -9.69 8.15 8.56
CA SER A 319 -8.95 9.42 8.40
C SER A 319 -9.50 10.19 7.22
N PHE A 320 -9.86 11.46 7.41
CA PHE A 320 -10.57 12.28 6.42
C PHE A 320 -9.73 13.48 5.97
N SER A 321 -9.73 13.71 4.66
CA SER A 321 -9.22 14.91 3.99
C SER A 321 -10.35 15.57 3.21
N ALA A 322 -10.09 16.69 2.53
CA ALA A 322 -11.10 17.34 1.69
C ALA A 322 -11.51 16.50 0.47
N THR A 323 -10.67 15.53 0.05
CA THR A 323 -10.83 14.81 -1.23
C THR A 323 -10.95 13.31 -1.09
N GLN A 324 -10.51 12.73 0.03
CA GLN A 324 -10.58 11.29 0.30
C GLN A 324 -10.67 10.96 1.79
N ALA A 325 -11.26 9.81 2.10
CA ALA A 325 -11.22 9.17 3.41
C ALA A 325 -10.40 7.89 3.32
N ARG A 326 -9.53 7.61 4.28
CA ARG A 326 -8.77 6.36 4.39
C ARG A 326 -9.35 5.51 5.50
N LEU A 327 -9.73 4.29 5.15
CA LEU A 327 -10.15 3.22 6.05
C LEU A 327 -8.93 2.33 6.31
N GLN A 328 -8.57 2.06 7.57
CA GLN A 328 -7.55 1.07 7.90
C GLN A 328 -8.08 0.07 8.93
N PHE A 329 -8.17 -1.21 8.57
CA PHE A 329 -8.50 -2.27 9.51
C PHE A 329 -7.27 -2.62 10.34
N ILE A 330 -7.40 -2.48 11.66
CA ILE A 330 -6.35 -2.73 12.63
C ILE A 330 -6.73 -3.94 13.47
N SER A 331 -5.82 -4.89 13.57
CA SER A 331 -6.06 -6.10 14.35
C SER A 331 -4.86 -6.55 15.16
N THR A 332 -5.14 -7.56 15.97
CA THR A 332 -4.16 -8.34 16.73
C THR A 332 -3.16 -9.11 15.86
N GLY A 333 -3.43 -9.30 14.55
CA GLY A 333 -2.61 -10.13 13.66
C GLY A 333 -2.72 -11.63 13.96
N SER A 334 -2.36 -12.50 13.02
CA SER A 334 -2.58 -13.97 13.17
C SER A 334 -1.66 -14.64 14.20
N GLY A 335 -0.51 -14.02 14.50
CA GLY A 335 0.54 -14.55 15.38
C GLY A 335 0.42 -14.21 16.87
N TRP A 336 -0.65 -13.53 17.29
CA TRP A 336 -0.76 -13.02 18.66
C TRP A 336 -0.95 -14.10 19.72
N LYS A 337 -0.41 -13.83 20.92
CA LYS A 337 -0.55 -14.67 22.10
C LYS A 337 -1.56 -14.06 23.09
N PRO A 338 -2.52 -14.84 23.60
CA PRO A 338 -3.58 -14.37 24.51
C PRO A 338 -3.09 -13.55 25.71
N GLU A 339 -1.96 -13.97 26.29
CA GLU A 339 -1.42 -13.48 27.55
C GLU A 339 -0.55 -12.21 27.46
N ASP A 340 -0.10 -11.81 26.26
CA ASP A 340 0.96 -10.81 26.13
C ASP A 340 0.46 -9.36 26.06
N GLN A 341 -0.86 -9.13 25.94
CA GLN A 341 -1.48 -7.91 25.42
C GLN A 341 -0.91 -7.56 24.03
N ALA A 342 -1.76 -7.29 23.03
CA ALA A 342 -1.30 -7.06 21.67
C ALA A 342 -0.35 -5.84 21.63
N LYS A 343 0.95 -6.12 21.49
CA LYS A 343 2.02 -5.11 21.49
C LYS A 343 2.22 -4.48 20.13
N GLU A 344 1.78 -5.16 19.09
CA GLU A 344 1.98 -4.78 17.69
C GLU A 344 0.64 -4.66 17.00
N ARG A 345 0.40 -3.50 16.38
CA ARG A 345 -0.76 -3.27 15.51
C ARG A 345 -0.48 -3.90 14.14
N THR A 346 -1.40 -4.72 13.64
CA THR A 346 -1.35 -5.20 12.26
C THR A 346 -2.35 -4.40 11.43
N VAL A 347 -1.94 -3.87 10.28
CA VAL A 347 -2.85 -3.28 9.29
C VAL A 347 -3.26 -4.40 8.33
N ASP A 348 -4.48 -4.90 8.48
CA ASP A 348 -4.97 -6.02 7.66
C ASP A 348 -5.35 -5.57 6.25
N TYR A 349 -5.91 -4.36 6.15
CA TYR A 349 -6.33 -3.79 4.89
C TYR A 349 -6.45 -2.27 5.00
N CYS A 350 -6.17 -1.57 3.90
CA CYS A 350 -6.27 -0.12 3.81
C CYS A 350 -7.05 0.22 2.54
N TYR A 351 -8.17 0.93 2.65
CA TYR A 351 -9.01 1.31 1.50
C TYR A 351 -9.24 2.81 1.51
N ASN A 352 -9.03 3.49 0.39
CA ASN A 352 -9.42 4.89 0.25
C ASN A 352 -10.84 4.97 -0.29
N VAL A 353 -11.59 5.99 0.12
CA VAL A 353 -12.92 6.31 -0.40
C VAL A 353 -12.83 7.72 -0.96
N PRO A 354 -13.09 7.94 -2.27
CA PRO A 354 -13.20 9.25 -2.87
C PRO A 354 -14.33 10.07 -2.24
N GLN A 355 -14.16 11.40 -2.14
CA GLN A 355 -15.16 12.28 -1.52
C GLN A 355 -16.51 12.31 -2.26
N ASP A 356 -16.51 12.05 -3.57
CA ASP A 356 -17.73 11.95 -4.37
C ASP A 356 -18.49 10.61 -4.20
N GLY A 357 -17.96 9.71 -3.36
CA GLY A 357 -18.55 8.39 -3.09
C GLY A 357 -18.38 7.39 -4.23
N SER A 358 -17.59 7.71 -5.27
CA SER A 358 -17.25 6.75 -6.31
C SER A 358 -16.44 5.58 -5.75
N GLU A 359 -16.36 4.48 -6.49
CA GLU A 359 -15.49 3.38 -6.12
C GLU A 359 -14.04 3.82 -6.26
N ALA A 360 -13.21 3.55 -5.26
CA ALA A 360 -11.78 3.78 -5.36
C ALA A 360 -11.13 2.84 -6.38
N GLY A 361 -10.19 3.37 -7.17
CA GLY A 361 -9.27 2.53 -7.91
C GLY A 361 -8.22 1.93 -6.96
N GLY A 362 -7.95 0.64 -7.17
CA GLY A 362 -7.01 -0.16 -6.40
C GLY A 362 -7.44 -0.43 -4.95
N ALA A 363 -7.05 -1.62 -4.46
CA ALA A 363 -7.29 -2.02 -3.07
C ALA A 363 -6.61 -1.11 -2.05
N ASP A 364 -5.57 -0.37 -2.43
CA ASP A 364 -4.71 0.45 -1.58
C ASP A 364 -4.86 1.96 -1.83
N GLY A 365 -5.84 2.35 -2.66
CA GLY A 365 -6.15 3.74 -2.98
C GLY A 365 -5.27 4.39 -4.06
N TYR A 366 -4.63 3.58 -4.90
CA TYR A 366 -3.89 4.00 -6.08
C TYR A 366 -4.41 3.26 -7.32
N ASP A 367 -4.44 3.94 -8.45
CA ASP A 367 -5.05 3.45 -9.68
C ASP A 367 -4.06 2.69 -10.57
N VAL A 368 -2.82 3.19 -10.66
CA VAL A 368 -1.76 2.60 -11.48
C VAL A 368 -0.60 2.20 -10.59
N HIS A 369 -0.09 0.98 -10.79
CA HIS A 369 1.13 0.51 -10.13
C HIS A 369 2.22 0.22 -11.15
N LEU A 370 3.46 0.56 -10.82
CA LEU A 370 4.67 0.15 -11.51
C LEU A 370 5.67 -0.38 -10.50
N LEU A 371 6.59 -1.22 -10.97
CA LEU A 371 7.79 -1.60 -10.22
C LEU A 371 9.00 -0.98 -10.91
N ALA A 372 10.05 -0.66 -10.17
CA ALA A 372 11.28 -0.10 -10.72
C ALA A 372 12.49 -0.78 -10.09
N ILE A 373 13.42 -1.25 -10.93
CA ILE A 373 14.62 -1.98 -10.54
C ILE A 373 15.80 -1.50 -11.38
N GLY A 374 16.96 -1.34 -10.76
CA GLY A 374 18.18 -1.01 -11.48
C GLY A 374 19.42 -1.79 -11.07
N ASP A 375 20.43 -1.74 -11.94
CA ASP A 375 21.75 -2.36 -11.80
C ASP A 375 21.67 -3.84 -11.43
N TRP A 376 21.25 -4.63 -12.43
CA TRP A 376 21.04 -6.07 -12.31
C TRP A 376 21.75 -6.82 -13.44
N GLY A 377 21.59 -8.14 -13.45
CA GLY A 377 22.18 -9.01 -14.46
C GLY A 377 23.65 -9.32 -14.21
N VAL A 378 23.86 -10.01 -13.10
CA VAL A 378 25.18 -10.47 -12.64
C VAL A 378 25.87 -11.37 -13.67
N THR A 379 27.21 -11.29 -13.76
CA THR A 379 27.97 -12.32 -14.48
C THR A 379 27.88 -13.69 -13.80
N SER A 380 28.05 -14.76 -14.58
CA SER A 380 27.88 -16.13 -14.09
C SER A 380 29.07 -16.65 -13.27
N ASP A 381 30.21 -15.95 -13.29
CA ASP A 381 31.43 -16.38 -12.65
C ASP A 381 31.47 -16.03 -11.14
N PRO A 382 32.06 -16.89 -10.29
CA PRO A 382 32.16 -16.64 -8.85
C PRO A 382 32.93 -15.37 -8.47
N GLU A 383 33.87 -14.92 -9.29
CA GLU A 383 34.65 -13.69 -9.08
C GLU A 383 34.02 -12.47 -9.79
N GLY A 384 32.76 -12.63 -10.21
CA GLY A 384 32.07 -11.80 -11.14
C GLY A 384 31.50 -10.51 -10.57
N SER A 385 30.52 -9.93 -11.25
CA SER A 385 30.05 -8.58 -10.93
C SER A 385 29.45 -8.39 -9.55
N CYS A 386 28.78 -9.41 -9.02
CA CYS A 386 28.26 -9.35 -7.66
C CYS A 386 29.36 -9.20 -6.61
N CYS A 387 30.49 -9.86 -6.83
CA CYS A 387 31.29 -10.39 -5.74
C CYS A 387 32.78 -10.08 -5.89
N GLY A 388 33.26 -9.77 -7.09
CA GLY A 388 34.67 -9.48 -7.37
C GLY A 388 35.21 -8.32 -6.54
N ARG A 389 34.41 -7.26 -6.32
CA ARG A 389 34.80 -6.13 -5.45
C ARG A 389 34.96 -6.55 -4.00
N TYR A 390 34.07 -7.41 -3.50
CA TYR A 390 34.14 -7.95 -2.15
C TYR A 390 35.41 -8.81 -1.97
N ILE A 391 35.74 -9.65 -2.95
CA ILE A 391 36.96 -10.47 -2.93
C ILE A 391 38.21 -9.58 -2.96
N LYS A 392 38.27 -8.58 -3.86
CA LYS A 392 39.38 -7.63 -3.97
C LYS A 392 39.66 -6.85 -2.68
N THR A 393 38.65 -6.67 -1.82
CA THR A 393 38.78 -5.96 -0.54
C THR A 393 39.06 -6.88 0.65
N GLY A 394 39.37 -8.16 0.39
CA GLY A 394 39.78 -9.14 1.41
C GLY A 394 38.69 -10.13 1.82
N GLY A 395 37.51 -10.06 1.21
CA GLY A 395 36.46 -11.05 1.34
C GLY A 395 36.87 -12.42 0.77
N LYS A 396 36.22 -13.50 1.25
CA LYS A 396 36.48 -14.86 0.78
C LYS A 396 35.25 -15.44 0.10
N VAL A 397 35.49 -16.24 -0.94
CA VAL A 397 34.44 -17.05 -1.56
C VAL A 397 33.75 -17.89 -0.48
N ASP A 398 32.43 -17.95 -0.56
CA ASP A 398 31.50 -18.66 0.34
C ASP A 398 31.42 -18.15 1.79
N ASP A 399 32.06 -17.02 2.14
CA ASP A 399 31.77 -16.36 3.40
C ASP A 399 30.40 -15.65 3.37
N ALA A 400 29.93 -15.19 4.53
CA ALA A 400 28.60 -14.59 4.66
C ALA A 400 28.41 -13.33 3.79
N GLY A 401 29.45 -12.52 3.60
CA GLY A 401 29.39 -11.32 2.77
C GLY A 401 29.35 -11.67 1.28
N TYR A 402 30.17 -12.62 0.86
CA TYR A 402 30.15 -13.15 -0.50
C TYR A 402 28.77 -13.74 -0.84
N VAL A 403 28.23 -14.60 0.03
CA VAL A 403 26.93 -15.25 -0.13
C VAL A 403 25.81 -14.20 -0.23
N ARG A 404 25.88 -13.13 0.58
CA ARG A 404 24.97 -11.99 0.48
C ARG A 404 24.94 -11.38 -0.92
N HIS A 405 26.10 -11.03 -1.47
CA HIS A 405 26.15 -10.41 -2.80
C HIS A 405 25.78 -11.39 -3.91
N ARG A 406 26.20 -12.66 -3.80
CA ARG A 406 25.97 -13.71 -4.80
C ARG A 406 24.49 -14.01 -5.06
N TYR A 407 23.67 -13.95 -4.01
CA TYR A 407 22.24 -14.26 -4.07
C TYR A 407 21.35 -13.01 -4.04
N ALA A 408 21.93 -11.81 -4.08
CA ALA A 408 21.18 -10.56 -4.02
C ALA A 408 20.12 -10.46 -5.12
N GLN A 409 20.52 -10.66 -6.39
CA GLN A 409 19.58 -10.58 -7.52
C GLN A 409 18.45 -11.61 -7.43
N ASP A 410 18.75 -12.85 -7.01
CA ASP A 410 17.73 -13.91 -6.84
C ASP A 410 16.68 -13.52 -5.78
N ASN A 411 17.13 -12.89 -4.69
CA ASN A 411 16.25 -12.44 -3.62
C ASN A 411 15.45 -11.19 -4.01
N VAL A 412 16.07 -10.23 -4.69
CA VAL A 412 15.37 -9.07 -5.27
C VAL A 412 14.30 -9.53 -6.25
N ALA A 413 14.61 -10.47 -7.15
CA ALA A 413 13.65 -11.03 -8.09
C ALA A 413 12.46 -11.74 -7.39
N ALA A 414 12.73 -12.50 -6.31
CA ALA A 414 11.68 -13.15 -5.53
C ALA A 414 10.74 -12.14 -4.85
N MET A 415 11.27 -11.03 -4.31
CA MET A 415 10.46 -9.97 -3.73
C MET A 415 9.71 -9.15 -4.79
N LEU A 416 10.33 -8.91 -5.94
CA LEU A 416 9.71 -8.24 -7.08
C LEU A 416 8.47 -9.01 -7.55
N GLY A 417 8.55 -10.35 -7.61
CA GLY A 417 7.41 -11.22 -7.90
C GLY A 417 6.28 -11.10 -6.86
N GLN A 418 6.61 -11.09 -5.57
CA GLN A 418 5.63 -10.87 -4.50
C GLN A 418 4.93 -9.51 -4.60
N SER A 419 5.70 -8.45 -4.88
CA SER A 419 5.15 -7.11 -5.14
C SER A 419 4.27 -7.08 -6.37
N ALA A 420 4.65 -7.79 -7.44
CA ALA A 420 3.83 -7.89 -8.65
C ALA A 420 2.50 -8.61 -8.40
N GLN A 421 2.50 -9.69 -7.61
CA GLN A 421 1.27 -10.39 -7.22
C GLN A 421 0.33 -9.50 -6.39
N LEU A 422 0.90 -8.69 -5.49
CA LEU A 422 0.16 -7.78 -4.64
C LEU A 422 -0.43 -6.61 -5.42
N LEU A 423 0.40 -5.91 -6.20
CA LEU A 423 0.08 -4.63 -6.81
C LEU A 423 -0.44 -4.74 -8.24
N LYS A 424 -0.22 -5.87 -8.91
CA LYS A 424 -0.61 -6.10 -10.32
C LYS A 424 -0.13 -4.96 -11.23
N PRO A 425 1.19 -4.70 -11.29
CA PRO A 425 1.74 -3.53 -11.97
C PRO A 425 1.42 -3.54 -13.46
N LYS A 426 1.35 -2.35 -14.08
CA LYS A 426 1.18 -2.20 -15.53
C LYS A 426 2.48 -2.40 -16.31
N ALA A 427 3.62 -2.15 -15.67
CA ALA A 427 4.95 -2.36 -16.24
C ALA A 427 6.02 -2.39 -15.15
N VAL A 428 7.21 -2.83 -15.53
CA VAL A 428 8.44 -2.70 -14.75
C VAL A 428 9.34 -1.68 -15.46
N LEU A 429 9.94 -0.76 -14.70
CA LEU A 429 11.00 0.12 -15.18
C LEU A 429 12.33 -0.56 -14.91
N GLY A 430 13.04 -0.92 -15.98
CA GLY A 430 14.43 -1.34 -15.91
C GLY A 430 15.32 -0.13 -16.16
N HIS A 431 15.93 0.39 -15.13
CA HIS A 431 17.00 1.39 -15.26
C HIS A 431 18.34 0.77 -14.88
N GLY A 432 19.40 1.55 -14.95
CA GLY A 432 20.70 1.04 -14.57
C GLY A 432 21.34 0.19 -15.65
N ASP A 433 22.39 -0.53 -15.27
CA ASP A 433 22.98 -1.57 -16.08
C ASP A 433 22.14 -2.86 -16.04
N SER A 434 21.92 -3.48 -17.21
CA SER A 434 21.19 -4.76 -17.30
C SER A 434 22.11 -5.97 -17.47
N PHE A 435 23.32 -5.77 -18.01
CA PHE A 435 24.25 -6.85 -18.32
C PHE A 435 25.70 -6.49 -17.95
N TYR A 436 26.10 -6.77 -16.72
CA TYR A 436 27.49 -6.64 -16.30
C TYR A 436 28.40 -7.70 -16.95
N TRP A 437 29.69 -7.47 -17.16
CA TRP A 437 30.42 -6.19 -17.06
C TRP A 437 30.51 -5.43 -18.38
N THR A 438 30.27 -6.13 -19.49
CA THR A 438 30.61 -5.66 -20.85
C THR A 438 29.43 -5.84 -21.83
N GLY A 439 28.21 -5.89 -21.30
CA GLY A 439 27.00 -6.08 -22.06
C GLY A 439 26.90 -7.48 -22.66
N ILE A 440 26.22 -7.57 -23.79
CA ILE A 440 26.04 -8.80 -24.57
C ILE A 440 26.92 -8.82 -25.82
N GLY A 441 27.56 -9.95 -26.07
CA GLY A 441 28.33 -10.27 -27.27
C GLY A 441 27.45 -10.80 -28.41
N ALA A 442 28.06 -11.02 -29.58
CA ALA A 442 27.38 -11.56 -30.75
C ALA A 442 26.81 -12.96 -30.51
N ASP A 443 27.56 -13.78 -29.76
CA ASP A 443 27.28 -15.21 -29.61
C ASP A 443 26.60 -15.59 -28.29
N ASP A 444 26.42 -14.64 -27.36
CA ASP A 444 25.90 -14.92 -26.01
C ASP A 444 24.57 -14.22 -25.68
N ALA A 445 24.01 -13.39 -26.58
CA ALA A 445 22.78 -12.63 -26.30
C ALA A 445 21.66 -13.52 -25.73
N GLN A 446 21.35 -14.64 -26.39
CA GLN A 446 20.30 -15.56 -25.94
C GLN A 446 20.58 -16.14 -24.55
N SER A 447 21.82 -16.59 -24.28
CA SER A 447 22.16 -17.23 -23.01
C SER A 447 22.24 -16.21 -21.86
N ARG A 448 22.68 -14.99 -22.15
CA ARG A 448 22.68 -13.87 -21.20
C ARG A 448 21.26 -13.49 -20.82
N PHE A 449 20.38 -13.20 -21.77
CA PHE A 449 18.96 -12.94 -21.48
C PHE A 449 18.31 -14.08 -20.71
N GLN A 450 18.56 -15.34 -21.10
CA GLN A 450 17.99 -16.48 -20.39
C GLN A 450 18.41 -16.50 -18.92
N SER A 451 19.72 -16.42 -18.65
CA SER A 451 20.28 -16.64 -17.31
C SER A 451 20.15 -15.44 -16.36
N THR A 452 20.15 -14.21 -16.89
CA THR A 452 20.18 -13.00 -16.07
C THR A 452 18.85 -12.25 -16.04
N PHE A 453 17.95 -12.51 -16.99
CA PHE A 453 16.61 -11.92 -17.06
C PHE A 453 15.51 -12.97 -16.92
N GLU A 454 15.37 -13.90 -17.87
CA GLU A 454 14.21 -14.79 -17.91
C GLU A 454 14.15 -15.77 -16.73
N ASP A 455 15.26 -16.43 -16.38
CA ASP A 455 15.32 -17.39 -15.27
C ASP A 455 15.19 -16.73 -13.90
N LYS A 456 15.57 -15.44 -13.82
CA LYS A 456 15.53 -14.63 -12.59
C LYS A 456 14.13 -14.11 -12.34
N TYR A 457 13.54 -13.43 -13.32
CA TYR A 457 12.26 -12.74 -13.19
C TYR A 457 11.11 -13.56 -13.80
N LYS A 458 10.98 -14.82 -13.38
CA LYS A 458 10.06 -15.82 -13.93
C LYS A 458 8.69 -15.90 -13.25
N ASP A 459 8.43 -15.07 -12.25
CA ASP A 459 7.11 -15.04 -11.60
C ASP A 459 6.06 -14.65 -12.65
N PRO A 460 4.95 -15.39 -12.79
CA PRO A 460 3.91 -15.06 -13.78
C PRO A 460 3.34 -13.65 -13.64
N ALA A 461 3.32 -13.07 -12.43
CA ALA A 461 2.86 -11.70 -12.22
C ALA A 461 3.81 -10.63 -12.80
N LEU A 462 5.05 -11.01 -13.13
CA LEU A 462 6.04 -10.16 -13.82
C LEU A 462 5.96 -10.27 -15.35
N ASN A 463 4.97 -10.98 -15.90
CA ASN A 463 4.69 -11.01 -17.33
C ASN A 463 3.91 -9.76 -17.76
N VAL A 464 4.55 -8.61 -17.59
CA VAL A 464 4.11 -7.26 -17.98
C VAL A 464 5.27 -6.58 -18.71
N PRO A 465 5.05 -5.55 -19.54
CA PRO A 465 6.15 -4.87 -20.24
C PRO A 465 7.25 -4.37 -19.28
N TRP A 466 8.51 -4.54 -19.67
CA TRP A 466 9.70 -4.00 -19.01
C TRP A 466 10.26 -2.89 -19.88
N PHE A 467 10.12 -1.64 -19.46
CA PHE A 467 10.66 -0.49 -20.17
C PHE A 467 12.09 -0.26 -19.71
N ASN A 468 13.03 -0.64 -20.57
CA ASN A 468 14.46 -0.64 -20.27
C ASN A 468 15.18 0.55 -20.89
N VAL A 469 16.27 0.97 -20.24
CA VAL A 469 17.30 1.86 -20.81
C VAL A 469 18.65 1.17 -20.74
N MET A 470 19.62 1.65 -21.53
CA MET A 470 20.98 1.09 -21.53
C MET A 470 21.86 1.78 -20.49
N GLY A 471 22.62 0.98 -19.74
CA GLY A 471 23.69 1.46 -18.89
C GLY A 471 25.06 1.47 -19.57
N ASN A 472 26.07 2.04 -18.91
CA ASN A 472 27.42 2.11 -19.46
C ASN A 472 28.05 0.71 -19.58
N HIS A 473 27.74 -0.22 -18.66
CA HIS A 473 28.21 -1.60 -18.75
C HIS A 473 27.55 -2.36 -19.89
N ASP A 474 26.33 -2.01 -20.28
CA ASP A 474 25.65 -2.58 -21.45
C ASP A 474 26.39 -2.27 -22.77
N TYR A 475 27.08 -1.12 -22.83
CA TYR A 475 27.94 -0.73 -23.95
C TYR A 475 29.37 -1.28 -23.87
N GLY A 476 29.78 -1.85 -22.73
CA GLY A 476 31.14 -2.38 -22.53
C GLY A 476 31.78 -2.00 -21.20
N GLY A 477 31.21 -1.03 -20.48
CA GLY A 477 31.83 -0.43 -19.30
C GLY A 477 33.22 0.11 -19.66
N ALA A 478 34.19 0.02 -18.76
CA ALA A 478 35.57 0.40 -19.05
C ALA A 478 36.39 -0.68 -19.82
N SER A 479 35.75 -1.70 -20.40
CA SER A 479 36.43 -2.76 -21.18
C SER A 479 36.37 -2.50 -22.68
N TYR A 480 36.96 -3.39 -23.49
CA TYR A 480 36.87 -3.26 -24.95
C TYR A 480 35.44 -3.34 -25.45
N ILE A 481 35.05 -2.37 -26.28
CA ILE A 481 33.73 -2.34 -26.94
C ILE A 481 33.70 -3.39 -28.07
N CYS A 482 34.80 -3.52 -28.81
CA CYS A 482 34.96 -4.54 -29.84
C CYS A 482 35.24 -5.93 -29.24
N GLU A 483 34.70 -6.96 -29.86
CA GLU A 483 34.90 -8.34 -29.43
C GLU A 483 36.32 -8.82 -29.77
N GLY A 484 36.96 -9.50 -28.81
CA GLY A 484 38.30 -10.06 -28.99
C GLY A 484 39.46 -9.08 -28.79
N GLY A 485 39.21 -7.79 -28.49
CA GLY A 485 40.26 -6.83 -28.14
C GLY A 485 40.00 -5.40 -28.64
N PRO A 486 41.06 -4.58 -28.78
CA PRO A 486 40.95 -3.23 -29.32
C PRO A 486 40.26 -3.19 -30.68
N CYS A 487 39.43 -2.17 -30.90
CA CYS A 487 38.85 -1.89 -32.21
C CYS A 487 39.92 -1.51 -33.23
N ALA A 488 39.73 -1.93 -34.49
CA ALA A 488 40.71 -1.68 -35.56
C ALA A 488 40.78 -0.21 -35.99
N ASP A 489 39.63 0.47 -36.03
CA ASP A 489 39.46 1.86 -36.45
C ASP A 489 38.16 2.45 -35.86
N THR A 490 37.91 3.73 -36.13
CA THR A 490 36.71 4.46 -35.68
C THR A 490 35.41 3.81 -36.16
N ASP A 491 35.36 3.32 -37.40
CA ASP A 491 34.14 2.74 -37.96
C ASP A 491 33.80 1.43 -37.25
N ALA A 492 34.81 0.58 -36.99
CA ALA A 492 34.64 -0.64 -36.22
C ALA A 492 34.18 -0.35 -34.78
N LEU A 493 34.73 0.69 -34.15
CA LEU A 493 34.32 1.12 -32.81
C LEU A 493 32.85 1.54 -32.75
N LEU A 494 32.43 2.41 -33.67
CA LEU A 494 31.04 2.90 -33.71
C LEU A 494 30.07 1.77 -34.09
N GLN A 495 30.44 0.89 -35.03
CA GLN A 495 29.62 -0.28 -35.36
C GLN A 495 29.47 -1.25 -34.18
N ALA A 496 30.54 -1.48 -33.42
CA ALA A 496 30.48 -2.33 -32.24
C ALA A 496 29.59 -1.72 -31.15
N LEU A 497 29.67 -0.39 -30.95
CA LEU A 497 28.80 0.33 -30.02
C LEU A 497 27.32 0.21 -30.40
N GLU A 498 26.97 0.46 -31.66
CA GLU A 498 25.59 0.29 -32.15
C GLU A 498 25.13 -1.17 -32.03
N ALA A 499 26.02 -2.14 -32.30
CA ALA A 499 25.69 -3.56 -32.20
C ALA A 499 25.32 -3.98 -30.77
N LYS A 500 25.96 -3.40 -29.74
CA LYS A 500 25.60 -3.64 -28.32
C LYS A 500 24.14 -3.25 -28.05
N PHE A 501 23.72 -2.08 -28.50
CA PHE A 501 22.35 -1.61 -28.40
C PHE A 501 21.38 -2.48 -29.21
N THR A 502 21.67 -2.71 -30.49
CA THR A 502 20.79 -3.43 -31.41
C THR A 502 20.49 -4.85 -30.93
N ARG A 503 21.46 -5.54 -30.32
CA ARG A 503 21.24 -6.90 -29.78
C ARG A 503 20.20 -6.91 -28.66
N GLN A 504 20.18 -5.89 -27.80
CA GLN A 504 19.16 -5.78 -26.75
C GLN A 504 17.81 -5.34 -27.32
N GLN A 505 17.81 -4.40 -28.27
CA GLN A 505 16.60 -3.92 -28.94
C GLN A 505 15.87 -5.03 -29.72
N GLN A 506 16.63 -5.93 -30.36
CA GLN A 506 16.08 -7.01 -31.19
C GLN A 506 15.69 -8.25 -30.40
N TYR A 507 16.05 -8.33 -29.11
CA TYR A 507 15.69 -9.47 -28.29
C TYR A 507 14.16 -9.57 -28.16
N LYS A 508 13.66 -10.81 -28.25
CA LYS A 508 12.24 -11.14 -28.10
C LYS A 508 12.08 -12.08 -26.93
N SER A 509 11.52 -11.56 -25.84
CA SER A 509 11.22 -12.36 -24.66
C SER A 509 10.22 -13.47 -25.01
N PRO A 510 10.45 -14.72 -24.56
CA PRO A 510 9.48 -15.80 -24.69
C PRO A 510 8.20 -15.57 -23.85
N ASN A 511 8.26 -14.65 -22.89
CA ASN A 511 7.14 -14.23 -22.05
C ASN A 511 6.55 -12.95 -22.66
N ASP A 512 5.65 -13.12 -23.63
CA ASP A 512 4.88 -12.06 -24.33
C ASP A 512 5.70 -10.85 -24.80
N ASP A 513 6.92 -11.08 -25.28
CA ASP A 513 7.83 -10.02 -25.74
C ASP A 513 8.03 -8.91 -24.68
N ARG A 514 7.99 -9.25 -23.39
CA ARG A 514 8.00 -8.27 -22.31
C ARG A 514 9.28 -7.41 -22.21
N TRP A 515 10.37 -7.73 -22.91
CA TRP A 515 11.57 -6.88 -22.94
C TRP A 515 11.38 -5.73 -23.93
N GLN A 516 11.27 -4.49 -23.44
CA GLN A 516 11.04 -3.32 -24.28
C GLN A 516 12.24 -2.36 -24.19
N LEU A 517 13.02 -2.31 -25.27
CA LEU A 517 14.04 -1.29 -25.52
C LEU A 517 13.85 -0.86 -26.97
N LYS A 518 13.12 0.23 -27.21
CA LYS A 518 12.64 0.58 -28.56
C LYS A 518 13.61 1.48 -29.34
N ASP A 519 14.28 2.37 -28.64
CA ASP A 519 15.21 3.37 -29.18
C ASP A 519 16.04 3.93 -27.99
N HIS A 520 17.05 4.76 -28.25
CA HIS A 520 17.80 5.47 -27.19
C HIS A 520 16.92 6.48 -26.45
N TYR A 521 15.87 6.98 -27.12
CA TYR A 521 14.74 7.63 -26.50
C TYR A 521 13.43 7.03 -26.97
N TYR A 522 12.54 6.71 -26.03
CA TYR A 522 11.16 6.38 -26.35
C TYR A 522 10.23 6.67 -25.18
N LYS A 523 8.98 6.93 -25.51
CA LYS A 523 7.91 7.23 -24.57
C LYS A 523 6.90 6.10 -24.53
N GLU A 524 6.48 5.74 -23.32
CA GLU A 524 5.35 4.84 -23.08
C GLU A 524 4.31 5.51 -22.19
N THR A 525 3.05 5.09 -22.34
CA THR A 525 1.95 5.55 -21.49
C THR A 525 1.25 4.34 -20.90
N VAL A 526 1.09 4.34 -19.57
CA VAL A 526 0.29 3.36 -18.83
C VAL A 526 -0.87 4.08 -18.16
N GLN A 527 -2.03 3.43 -18.07
CA GLN A 527 -3.22 4.05 -17.50
C GLN A 527 -4.20 3.04 -16.92
N GLU A 528 -4.87 3.44 -15.84
CA GLU A 528 -5.95 2.72 -15.17
C GLU A 528 -6.69 3.70 -14.26
N GLY A 529 -7.98 3.46 -13.97
CA GLY A 529 -8.73 4.27 -13.00
C GLY A 529 -8.88 5.77 -13.32
N GLY A 530 -8.59 6.20 -14.55
CA GLY A 530 -8.57 7.63 -14.92
C GLY A 530 -7.24 8.33 -14.60
N VAL A 531 -6.24 7.60 -14.09
CA VAL A 531 -4.86 8.05 -13.93
C VAL A 531 -4.03 7.54 -15.11
N SER A 532 -3.19 8.42 -15.67
CA SER A 532 -2.23 8.07 -16.71
C SER A 532 -0.82 8.50 -16.32
N VAL A 533 0.17 7.68 -16.66
CA VAL A 533 1.58 7.92 -16.40
C VAL A 533 2.34 7.83 -17.72
N ASP A 534 2.96 8.94 -18.10
CA ASP A 534 3.91 8.99 -19.20
C ASP A 534 5.31 8.71 -18.68
N ILE A 535 5.99 7.76 -19.32
CA ILE A 535 7.32 7.27 -18.96
C ILE A 535 8.25 7.63 -20.13
N PHE A 536 9.20 8.52 -19.85
CA PHE A 536 10.22 8.98 -20.80
C PHE A 536 11.51 8.21 -20.54
N ASN A 537 11.81 7.23 -21.38
CA ASN A 537 13.04 6.44 -21.30
C ASN A 537 14.13 7.18 -22.06
N VAL A 538 15.20 7.59 -21.36
CA VAL A 538 16.24 8.49 -21.90
C VAL A 538 17.64 7.88 -21.77
N ASP A 539 18.44 8.02 -22.83
CA ASP A 539 19.88 7.75 -22.75
C ASP A 539 20.62 8.94 -22.13
N MET A 540 21.45 8.67 -21.12
CA MET A 540 22.31 9.65 -20.46
C MET A 540 23.76 9.16 -20.32
N ASN A 541 24.20 8.29 -21.23
CA ASN A 541 25.53 7.68 -21.16
C ASN A 541 26.67 8.66 -21.48
N ASN A 542 26.39 9.88 -21.94
CA ASN A 542 27.38 10.97 -21.98
C ASN A 542 27.54 11.67 -20.61
N ALA A 543 27.45 10.89 -19.53
CA ALA A 543 27.75 11.38 -18.20
C ALA A 543 29.25 11.67 -18.01
N HIS A 544 29.55 12.73 -17.25
CA HIS A 544 30.93 13.16 -17.01
C HIS A 544 31.68 12.18 -16.09
N SER A 545 31.00 11.72 -15.05
CA SER A 545 31.52 10.74 -14.08
C SER A 545 31.09 9.34 -14.52
N HIS A 546 32.04 8.45 -14.77
CA HIS A 546 31.83 7.02 -15.11
C HIS A 546 31.01 6.71 -16.38
N GLY A 547 30.60 7.71 -17.15
CA GLY A 547 29.91 7.59 -18.43
C GLY A 547 30.85 7.47 -19.63
N SER A 548 30.58 8.24 -20.68
CA SER A 548 31.24 8.15 -21.99
C SER A 548 32.77 8.25 -21.92
N ILE A 549 33.32 9.03 -20.97
CA ILE A 549 34.78 9.15 -20.82
C ILE A 549 35.41 7.79 -20.49
N GLU A 550 34.85 7.06 -19.54
CA GLU A 550 35.38 5.75 -19.14
C GLU A 550 35.07 4.68 -20.19
N THR A 551 33.83 4.66 -20.68
CA THR A 551 33.41 3.69 -21.70
C THR A 551 34.22 3.83 -22.98
N CYS A 552 34.46 5.06 -23.43
CA CYS A 552 35.26 5.31 -24.63
C CYS A 552 36.75 5.11 -24.37
N CYS A 553 37.29 5.43 -23.18
CA CYS A 553 38.71 5.14 -22.90
C CYS A 553 39.03 3.65 -22.87
N GLN A 554 38.10 2.80 -22.41
CA GLN A 554 38.27 1.33 -22.36
C GLN A 554 39.50 0.92 -21.51
N CYS A 555 39.78 1.68 -20.45
CA CYS A 555 41.04 1.57 -19.71
C CYS A 555 41.26 0.19 -19.07
N TYR A 556 40.22 -0.48 -18.58
CA TYR A 556 40.36 -1.85 -18.07
C TYR A 556 40.71 -2.86 -19.17
N GLY A 557 40.25 -2.63 -20.40
CA GLY A 557 40.68 -3.41 -21.56
C GLY A 557 42.19 -3.27 -21.80
N TYR A 558 42.71 -2.04 -21.84
CA TYR A 558 44.13 -1.78 -22.13
C TYR A 558 45.07 -2.09 -20.97
N SER A 559 44.62 -1.94 -19.73
CA SER A 559 45.42 -2.13 -18.52
C SER A 559 45.33 -3.54 -17.92
N SER A 560 44.49 -4.42 -18.48
CA SER A 560 44.15 -5.72 -17.88
C SER A 560 43.50 -5.58 -16.48
N GLY A 561 42.62 -4.58 -16.34
CA GLY A 561 41.85 -4.34 -15.12
C GLY A 561 42.62 -3.67 -13.97
N ASP A 562 43.63 -2.85 -14.26
CA ASP A 562 44.41 -2.13 -13.25
C ASP A 562 43.70 -0.85 -12.79
N ASP A 563 43.05 -0.94 -11.63
CA ASP A 563 42.32 0.17 -10.98
C ASP A 563 43.24 1.38 -10.69
N ALA A 564 44.53 1.18 -10.40
CA ALA A 564 45.46 2.25 -10.08
C ALA A 564 45.84 3.07 -11.32
N VAL A 565 45.98 2.39 -12.47
CA VAL A 565 46.23 3.03 -13.76
C VAL A 565 45.00 3.82 -14.22
N CYS A 566 43.81 3.24 -14.10
CA CYS A 566 42.59 3.84 -14.66
C CYS A 566 42.01 4.99 -13.84
N ARG A 567 42.41 5.15 -12.56
CA ARG A 567 41.93 6.24 -11.69
C ARG A 567 42.17 7.65 -12.24
N ASN A 568 43.25 7.85 -13.01
CA ASN A 568 43.64 9.16 -13.54
C ASN A 568 43.85 9.13 -15.06
N ILE A 569 43.15 8.25 -15.77
CA ILE A 569 43.30 8.11 -17.22
C ILE A 569 42.69 9.30 -17.95
N ASN A 570 43.38 9.80 -18.97
CA ASN A 570 42.92 10.92 -19.79
C ASN A 570 42.93 10.59 -21.27
N ARG A 571 42.12 11.33 -22.03
CA ARG A 571 42.16 11.36 -23.50
C ARG A 571 43.60 11.53 -24.00
N GLY A 572 44.04 10.60 -24.85
CA GLY A 572 45.39 10.59 -25.46
C GLY A 572 46.42 9.76 -24.68
N ASP A 573 46.10 9.28 -23.48
CA ASP A 573 46.95 8.32 -22.79
C ASP A 573 46.93 6.96 -23.49
N LYS A 574 48.04 6.22 -23.44
CA LYS A 574 48.15 4.91 -24.11
C LYS A 574 47.14 3.88 -23.62
N MET A 575 46.69 4.00 -22.37
CA MET A 575 45.66 3.12 -21.80
C MET A 575 44.24 3.65 -22.02
N CYS A 576 44.05 4.70 -22.82
CA CYS A 576 42.77 5.22 -23.27
C CYS A 576 42.71 5.11 -24.80
N LEU A 577 42.00 4.11 -25.31
CA LEU A 577 41.91 3.83 -26.76
C LEU A 577 43.28 3.74 -27.48
N GLY A 578 44.30 3.23 -26.79
CA GLY A 578 45.66 3.15 -27.35
C GLY A 578 46.35 4.51 -27.54
N GLY A 579 45.75 5.60 -27.04
CA GLY A 579 46.17 6.98 -27.29
C GLY A 579 45.51 7.62 -28.53
N ASP A 580 44.56 6.94 -29.19
CA ASP A 580 43.87 7.49 -30.36
C ASP A 580 42.79 8.48 -29.94
N THR A 581 43.11 9.76 -30.07
CA THR A 581 42.18 10.84 -29.72
C THR A 581 41.02 10.98 -30.72
N THR A 582 41.19 10.55 -31.96
CA THR A 582 40.15 10.65 -33.00
C THR A 582 39.06 9.61 -32.73
N MET A 583 39.45 8.37 -32.43
CA MET A 583 38.52 7.31 -32.04
C MET A 583 37.80 7.68 -30.74
N PHE A 584 38.53 8.24 -29.77
CA PHE A 584 37.96 8.68 -28.50
C PHE A 584 36.89 9.76 -28.71
N ASP A 585 37.21 10.82 -29.46
CA ASP A 585 36.29 11.92 -29.71
C ASP A 585 35.05 11.47 -30.50
N ALA A 586 35.22 10.55 -31.44
CA ALA A 586 34.10 9.98 -32.20
C ALA A 586 33.14 9.18 -31.29
N CYS A 587 33.69 8.36 -30.39
CA CYS A 587 32.90 7.60 -29.42
C CYS A 587 32.14 8.50 -28.45
N VAL A 588 32.82 9.50 -27.84
CA VAL A 588 32.17 10.46 -26.95
C VAL A 588 31.12 11.29 -27.70
N GLY A 589 31.42 11.68 -28.95
CA GLY A 589 30.50 12.39 -29.83
C GLY A 589 29.21 11.60 -30.08
N LYS A 590 29.30 10.27 -30.22
CA LYS A 590 28.13 9.41 -30.44
C LYS A 590 27.22 9.31 -29.20
N PHE A 591 27.79 9.15 -28.01
CA PHE A 591 27.01 9.21 -26.77
C PHE A 591 26.36 10.58 -26.57
N LYS A 592 27.08 11.66 -26.91
CA LYS A 592 26.54 13.02 -26.84
C LYS A 592 25.36 13.21 -27.80
N GLU A 593 25.44 12.70 -29.02
CA GLU A 593 24.34 12.71 -29.99
C GLU A 593 23.06 12.07 -29.41
N TRP A 594 23.18 10.86 -28.83
CA TRP A 594 22.04 10.16 -28.23
C TRP A 594 21.47 10.88 -27.01
N GLN A 595 22.32 11.41 -26.14
CA GLN A 595 21.87 12.14 -24.95
C GLN A 595 21.17 13.46 -25.32
N ASP A 596 21.71 14.20 -26.29
CA ASP A 596 21.12 15.46 -26.75
C ASP A 596 19.77 15.22 -27.44
N ASP A 597 19.65 14.18 -28.28
CA ASP A 597 18.38 13.77 -28.91
C ASP A 597 17.35 13.34 -27.85
N SER A 598 17.77 12.55 -26.87
CA SER A 598 16.92 12.08 -25.78
C SER A 598 16.34 13.22 -24.95
N LEU A 599 17.18 14.18 -24.53
CA LEU A 599 16.74 15.36 -23.80
C LEU A 599 15.75 16.19 -24.62
N LYS A 600 16.06 16.41 -25.90
CA LYS A 600 15.20 17.20 -26.79
C LYS A 600 13.82 16.55 -26.93
N ARG A 601 13.76 15.27 -27.29
CA ARG A 601 12.49 14.55 -27.53
C ARG A 601 11.69 14.39 -26.24
N MET A 602 12.35 14.14 -25.11
CA MET A 602 11.71 14.09 -23.79
C MET A 602 10.99 15.42 -23.48
N VAL A 603 11.66 16.55 -23.66
CA VAL A 603 11.07 17.87 -23.41
C VAL A 603 9.90 18.15 -24.34
N GLU A 604 10.03 17.81 -25.63
CA GLU A 604 8.96 17.97 -26.63
C GLU A 604 7.71 17.16 -26.24
N ASP A 605 7.88 15.86 -25.95
CA ASP A 605 6.76 14.97 -25.62
C ASP A 605 6.15 15.27 -24.24
N ALA A 606 6.97 15.67 -23.26
CA ALA A 606 6.50 16.01 -21.92
C ALA A 606 5.70 17.33 -21.91
N LYS A 607 6.07 18.31 -22.73
CA LYS A 607 5.29 19.54 -22.93
C LYS A 607 3.99 19.28 -23.69
N ALA A 608 3.95 18.29 -24.58
CA ALA A 608 2.75 17.89 -25.30
C ALA A 608 1.83 16.96 -24.49
N SER A 609 2.30 16.42 -23.38
CA SER A 609 1.59 15.43 -22.56
C SER A 609 0.52 16.05 -21.65
N ASN A 610 -0.66 15.42 -21.67
CA ASN A 610 -1.76 15.64 -20.71
C ASN A 610 -1.88 14.50 -19.68
N ALA A 611 -0.85 13.65 -19.55
CA ALA A 611 -0.88 12.56 -18.59
C ALA A 611 -0.92 13.09 -17.15
N THR A 612 -1.53 12.34 -16.24
CA THR A 612 -1.57 12.69 -14.82
C THR A 612 -0.13 12.81 -14.28
N TRP A 613 0.73 11.84 -14.58
CA TRP A 613 2.11 11.81 -14.11
C TRP A 613 3.11 11.76 -15.24
N LYS A 614 4.28 12.37 -15.03
CA LYS A 614 5.42 12.38 -15.94
C LYS A 614 6.65 11.86 -15.20
N VAL A 615 7.18 10.74 -15.69
CA VAL A 615 8.29 10.00 -15.08
C VAL A 615 9.42 9.90 -16.09
N VAL A 616 10.64 10.26 -15.69
CA VAL A 616 11.84 10.00 -16.49
C VAL A 616 12.54 8.76 -15.94
N ASN A 617 12.85 7.81 -16.83
CA ASN A 617 13.60 6.59 -16.56
C ASN A 617 14.96 6.67 -17.24
N SER A 618 16.06 6.56 -16.48
CA SER A 618 17.43 6.75 -17.01
C SER A 618 18.46 5.88 -16.32
N HIS A 619 19.65 5.71 -16.91
CA HIS A 619 20.80 5.12 -16.22
C HIS A 619 21.41 6.09 -15.20
N TYR A 620 21.63 7.35 -15.61
CA TYR A 620 22.37 8.34 -14.83
C TYR A 620 21.45 9.43 -14.25
N SER A 621 21.78 9.89 -13.04
CA SER A 621 21.22 11.11 -12.46
C SER A 621 21.94 12.38 -12.97
N PRO A 622 21.19 13.45 -13.32
CA PRO A 622 21.78 14.69 -13.83
C PRO A 622 22.60 15.47 -12.79
N TYR A 623 22.26 15.41 -11.51
CA TYR A 623 22.99 16.15 -10.47
C TYR A 623 24.16 15.37 -9.87
N GLN A 624 24.15 14.03 -9.98
CA GLN A 624 25.24 13.19 -9.48
C GLN A 624 26.36 13.01 -10.50
N HIS A 625 26.04 12.95 -11.80
CA HIS A 625 26.97 12.43 -12.81
C HIS A 625 27.31 13.39 -13.96
N LEU A 626 26.57 14.49 -14.12
CA LEU A 626 26.88 15.52 -15.12
C LEU A 626 27.71 16.65 -14.51
N THR A 627 28.33 17.46 -15.37
CA THR A 627 28.96 18.71 -14.91
C THR A 627 27.89 19.67 -14.38
N PRO A 628 28.23 20.63 -13.49
CA PRO A 628 27.25 21.60 -12.97
C PRO A 628 26.49 22.36 -14.06
N GLN A 629 27.15 22.65 -15.19
CA GLN A 629 26.52 23.33 -16.33
C GLN A 629 25.46 22.45 -16.99
N GLU A 630 25.80 21.20 -17.31
CA GLU A 630 24.89 20.24 -17.94
C GLU A 630 23.75 19.86 -17.00
N SER A 631 24.05 19.67 -15.72
CA SER A 631 23.06 19.44 -14.67
C SER A 631 22.02 20.57 -14.64
N GLY A 632 22.46 21.83 -14.69
CA GLY A 632 21.57 22.99 -14.77
C GLY A 632 20.67 22.98 -16.01
N VAL A 633 21.16 22.51 -17.16
CA VAL A 633 20.33 22.35 -18.37
C VAL A 633 19.24 21.30 -18.14
N TRP A 634 19.59 20.13 -17.58
CA TRP A 634 18.63 19.08 -17.28
C TRP A 634 17.59 19.50 -16.23
N LEU A 635 18.02 20.09 -15.11
CA LEU A 635 17.10 20.52 -14.05
C LEU A 635 16.10 21.59 -14.55
N ASN A 636 16.54 22.50 -15.42
CA ASN A 636 15.65 23.47 -16.06
C ASN A 636 14.68 22.79 -17.05
N ALA A 637 15.16 21.83 -17.84
CA ALA A 637 14.33 21.08 -18.77
C ALA A 637 13.23 20.28 -18.05
N LEU A 638 13.56 19.60 -16.95
CA LEU A 638 12.61 18.86 -16.12
C LEU A 638 11.51 19.78 -15.55
N LYS A 639 11.92 20.97 -15.07
CA LYS A 639 10.99 22.01 -14.60
C LYS A 639 10.01 22.45 -15.68
N GLU A 640 10.53 22.81 -16.86
CA GLU A 640 9.71 23.28 -17.97
C GLU A 640 8.78 22.20 -18.53
N ALA A 641 9.21 20.93 -18.47
CA ALA A 641 8.44 19.77 -18.88
C ALA A 641 7.38 19.35 -17.84
N GLY A 642 7.52 19.81 -16.59
CA GLY A 642 6.64 19.44 -15.47
C GLY A 642 6.82 17.99 -15.04
N VAL A 643 8.06 17.49 -15.05
CA VAL A 643 8.38 16.11 -14.62
C VAL A 643 8.39 16.01 -13.10
N GLN A 644 7.55 15.14 -12.54
CA GLN A 644 7.46 14.97 -11.08
C GLN A 644 8.45 13.95 -10.52
N LEU A 645 8.78 12.90 -11.29
CA LEU A 645 9.67 11.82 -10.87
C LEU A 645 10.79 11.60 -11.89
N PHE A 646 12.02 11.48 -11.40
CA PHE A 646 13.17 11.03 -12.17
C PHE A 646 13.77 9.83 -11.43
N ILE A 647 13.92 8.69 -12.10
CA ILE A 647 14.47 7.47 -11.50
C ILE A 647 15.68 6.96 -12.29
N CYS A 648 16.73 6.54 -11.58
CA CYS A 648 17.94 6.03 -12.19
C CYS A 648 18.68 4.95 -11.40
N GLY A 649 19.65 4.30 -12.04
CA GLY A 649 20.61 3.37 -11.43
C GLY A 649 22.01 3.98 -11.31
N HIS A 650 23.02 3.24 -11.79
CA HIS A 650 24.47 3.53 -11.84
C HIS A 650 25.15 3.70 -10.48
N THR A 651 24.64 4.56 -9.62
CA THR A 651 25.12 4.61 -8.24
C THR A 651 24.54 3.40 -7.54
N HIS A 652 25.39 2.42 -7.21
CA HIS A 652 24.99 1.12 -6.65
C HIS A 652 24.45 1.22 -5.21
N ALA A 653 23.45 2.05 -4.97
CA ALA A 653 22.86 2.38 -3.69
C ALA A 653 21.40 2.80 -3.91
N GLU A 654 20.73 3.12 -2.81
CA GLU A 654 19.29 3.40 -2.77
C GLU A 654 19.07 4.76 -2.11
N GLY A 655 18.26 5.62 -2.72
CA GLY A 655 18.05 6.97 -2.20
C GLY A 655 16.86 7.70 -2.82
N ILE A 656 16.34 8.67 -2.07
CA ILE A 656 15.36 9.65 -2.54
C ILE A 656 15.93 11.03 -2.25
N ASP A 657 15.99 11.86 -3.29
CA ASP A 657 16.41 13.25 -3.22
C ASP A 657 15.33 14.16 -3.84
N TYR A 658 15.36 15.46 -3.53
CA TYR A 658 14.39 16.42 -4.03
C TYR A 658 15.05 17.71 -4.52
N SER A 659 14.66 18.18 -5.71
CA SER A 659 15.05 19.50 -6.21
C SER A 659 13.87 20.46 -6.19
N ALA A 660 13.95 21.48 -5.34
CA ALA A 660 12.97 22.56 -5.34
C ALA A 660 13.02 23.38 -6.65
N THR A 661 14.19 23.48 -7.28
CA THR A 661 14.38 24.18 -8.55
C THR A 661 13.65 23.48 -9.69
N ALA A 662 13.80 22.16 -9.78
CA ALA A 662 13.15 21.35 -10.81
C ALA A 662 11.67 21.01 -10.49
N ARG A 663 11.28 21.05 -9.21
CA ARG A 663 10.03 20.47 -8.69
C ARG A 663 9.92 18.98 -9.02
N THR A 664 11.03 18.27 -8.86
CA THR A 664 11.18 16.86 -9.23
C THR A 664 11.76 16.09 -8.06
N THR A 665 11.15 14.94 -7.76
CA THR A 665 11.70 13.93 -6.86
C THR A 665 12.63 13.02 -7.66
N PHE A 666 13.85 12.82 -7.16
CA PHE A 666 14.85 11.93 -7.73
C PHE A 666 14.91 10.65 -6.91
N VAL A 667 14.90 9.50 -7.59
CA VAL A 667 15.09 8.18 -7.00
C VAL A 667 16.35 7.58 -7.59
N THR A 668 17.29 7.21 -6.72
CA THR A 668 18.38 6.33 -7.11
C THR A 668 18.07 4.93 -6.64
N ASN A 669 18.05 3.99 -7.57
CA ASN A 669 17.81 2.57 -7.35
C ASN A 669 18.80 1.74 -8.18
N GLY A 670 20.03 1.64 -7.66
CA GLY A 670 21.14 0.93 -8.28
C GLY A 670 21.60 -0.32 -7.53
N ALA A 671 20.80 -0.83 -6.59
CA ALA A 671 21.13 -2.06 -5.86
C ALA A 671 20.12 -3.18 -6.12
N GLY A 672 19.85 -3.49 -7.40
CA GLY A 672 19.03 -4.63 -7.82
C GLY A 672 19.75 -5.99 -7.75
N GLY A 673 21.06 -6.00 -7.47
CA GLY A 673 21.83 -7.21 -7.19
C GLY A 673 22.77 -7.66 -8.32
N GLY A 674 22.95 -6.85 -9.37
CA GLY A 674 23.96 -7.09 -10.41
C GLY A 674 25.40 -6.87 -9.92
N ILE A 675 25.54 -6.03 -8.88
CA ILE A 675 26.82 -5.60 -8.31
C ILE A 675 26.71 -5.34 -6.81
N GLN A 676 27.85 -5.23 -6.12
CA GLN A 676 27.90 -4.91 -4.69
C GLN A 676 27.21 -3.56 -4.37
N SER A 677 26.17 -3.63 -3.54
CA SER A 677 25.48 -2.45 -2.98
C SER A 677 26.41 -1.65 -2.08
N GLN A 678 26.20 -0.34 -2.03
CA GLN A 678 26.98 0.67 -1.34
C GLN A 678 26.05 1.61 -0.56
N SER A 679 26.64 2.44 0.30
CA SER A 679 25.92 3.57 0.91
C SER A 679 26.10 4.82 0.06
N MET A 680 25.05 5.62 -0.02
CA MET A 680 25.08 6.91 -0.72
C MET A 680 25.35 8.06 0.25
N GLY A 681 26.13 9.05 -0.21
CA GLY A 681 26.41 10.29 0.50
C GLY A 681 25.36 11.38 0.24
N ALA A 682 25.60 12.59 0.77
CA ALA A 682 24.76 13.74 0.45
C ALA A 682 24.89 14.12 -1.05
N PRO A 683 23.82 14.65 -1.67
CA PRO A 683 23.87 15.18 -3.03
C PRO A 683 25.00 16.18 -3.22
N PRO A 684 25.76 16.10 -4.34
CA PRO A 684 26.84 17.05 -4.62
C PRO A 684 26.32 18.43 -5.05
N ASP A 685 25.11 18.52 -5.61
CA ASP A 685 24.47 19.80 -5.95
C ASP A 685 23.75 20.37 -4.71
N PRO A 686 24.11 21.59 -4.25
CA PRO A 686 23.48 22.22 -3.09
C PRO A 686 22.00 22.57 -3.28
N ASN A 687 21.48 22.54 -4.51
CA ASN A 687 20.07 22.76 -4.84
C ASN A 687 19.24 21.46 -4.80
N VAL A 688 19.89 20.32 -4.51
CA VAL A 688 19.25 19.03 -4.35
C VAL A 688 19.39 18.59 -2.90
N LYS A 689 18.24 18.32 -2.27
CA LYS A 689 18.15 17.94 -0.85
C LYS A 689 18.04 16.42 -0.73
N ALA A 690 18.83 15.84 0.16
CA ALA A 690 18.63 14.46 0.58
C ALA A 690 17.35 14.31 1.39
N VAL A 691 16.43 13.46 0.91
CA VAL A 691 15.20 13.10 1.64
C VAL A 691 15.42 11.81 2.42
N TRP A 692 15.92 10.79 1.75
CA TRP A 692 16.23 9.49 2.35
C TRP A 692 17.41 8.83 1.66
N GLN A 693 18.20 8.10 2.43
CA GLN A 693 19.39 7.41 1.95
C GLN A 693 19.45 6.02 2.60
N GLY A 694 19.55 4.99 1.76
CA GLY A 694 19.66 3.61 2.18
C GLY A 694 20.92 3.38 3.02
N LYS A 695 20.75 2.76 4.19
CA LYS A 695 21.85 2.46 5.12
C LYS A 695 22.19 0.98 5.09
N GLY A 696 23.46 0.65 5.23
CA GLY A 696 23.91 -0.74 5.38
C GLY A 696 23.90 -1.55 4.08
N GLU A 697 24.06 -0.89 2.93
CA GLU A 697 24.17 -1.51 1.60
C GLU A 697 22.93 -2.37 1.26
N PRO A 698 21.71 -1.81 1.32
CA PRO A 698 20.50 -2.59 1.07
C PRO A 698 20.45 -3.03 -0.40
N TYR A 699 19.86 -4.19 -0.64
CA TYR A 699 19.46 -4.66 -1.96
C TYR A 699 17.95 -4.57 -2.06
N GLY A 700 17.43 -4.09 -3.19
CA GLY A 700 16.02 -3.85 -3.31
C GLY A 700 15.59 -3.21 -4.62
N PHE A 701 14.35 -2.74 -4.60
CA PHE A 701 13.68 -2.11 -5.73
C PHE A 701 12.59 -1.17 -5.20
N PHE A 702 12.01 -0.35 -6.07
CA PHE A 702 10.93 0.55 -5.71
C PHE A 702 9.57 0.07 -6.23
N GLU A 703 8.55 0.19 -5.39
CA GLU A 703 7.15 0.20 -5.81
C GLU A 703 6.71 1.64 -6.05
N LEU A 704 6.02 1.86 -7.17
CA LEU A 704 5.48 3.14 -7.59
C LEU A 704 3.96 3.00 -7.71
N SER A 705 3.20 3.64 -6.82
CA SER A 705 1.73 3.59 -6.84
C SER A 705 1.18 4.99 -7.08
N PHE A 706 0.39 5.17 -8.13
CA PHE A 706 -0.06 6.48 -8.61
C PHE A 706 -1.58 6.63 -8.44
N SER A 707 -2.00 7.73 -7.84
CA SER A 707 -3.39 8.20 -7.84
C SER A 707 -3.48 9.53 -8.59
N ALA A 708 -4.68 10.10 -8.72
CA ALA A 708 -4.83 11.41 -9.34
C ALA A 708 -4.14 12.56 -8.56
N GLN A 709 -3.82 12.36 -7.28
CA GLN A 709 -3.30 13.41 -6.40
C GLN A 709 -1.90 13.14 -5.86
N GLN A 710 -1.48 11.87 -5.79
CA GLN A 710 -0.25 11.48 -5.13
C GLN A 710 0.39 10.23 -5.76
N LEU A 711 1.72 10.19 -5.70
CA LEU A 711 2.54 9.03 -5.98
C LEU A 711 3.13 8.54 -4.67
N ARG A 712 2.92 7.26 -4.34
CA ARG A 712 3.61 6.58 -3.24
C ARG A 712 4.80 5.79 -3.77
N LEU A 713 5.96 6.13 -3.26
CA LEU A 713 7.22 5.41 -3.43
C LEU A 713 7.44 4.52 -2.22
N GLN A 714 7.71 3.23 -2.44
CA GLN A 714 8.12 2.32 -1.35
C GLN A 714 9.40 1.61 -1.75
N PHE A 715 10.44 1.76 -0.93
CA PHE A 715 11.66 0.97 -1.09
C PHE A 715 11.47 -0.38 -0.42
N ILE A 716 11.62 -1.44 -1.21
CA ILE A 716 11.39 -2.82 -0.80
C ILE A 716 12.70 -3.56 -0.68
N SER A 717 12.93 -4.18 0.47
CA SER A 717 14.13 -4.96 0.75
C SER A 717 13.80 -6.25 1.53
N THR A 718 14.83 -7.05 1.79
CA THR A 718 14.72 -8.27 2.61
C THR A 718 14.64 -7.99 4.12
N GLY A 719 14.84 -6.74 4.56
CA GLY A 719 14.86 -6.36 5.98
C GLY A 719 16.04 -6.95 6.77
N SER A 720 15.98 -6.86 8.11
CA SER A 720 17.01 -7.42 8.99
C SER A 720 16.86 -8.94 9.18
N GLY A 721 17.97 -9.68 9.18
CA GLY A 721 17.97 -11.13 9.45
C GLY A 721 17.74 -12.01 8.23
N TRP A 722 17.86 -11.45 7.04
CA TRP A 722 17.87 -12.17 5.76
C TRP A 722 18.93 -13.27 5.71
N LYS A 723 18.55 -14.44 5.20
CA LYS A 723 19.44 -15.57 4.88
C LYS A 723 19.62 -15.63 3.36
N PRO A 724 20.75 -15.17 2.80
CA PRO A 724 20.87 -14.98 1.36
C PRO A 724 20.69 -16.23 0.52
N GLU A 725 21.09 -17.38 1.04
CA GLU A 725 20.96 -18.68 0.40
C GLU A 725 19.50 -19.17 0.26
N ASP A 726 18.57 -18.63 1.05
CA ASP A 726 17.13 -18.89 0.92
C ASP A 726 16.50 -17.76 0.10
N LEU A 727 15.69 -18.11 -0.92
CA LEU A 727 14.89 -17.10 -1.61
C LEU A 727 13.99 -16.35 -0.60
N ALA A 728 13.99 -15.03 -0.70
CA ALA A 728 13.21 -14.14 0.15
C ALA A 728 11.74 -14.56 0.15
N LYS A 729 11.24 -14.96 1.32
CA LYS A 729 9.85 -15.41 1.51
C LYS A 729 8.90 -14.28 1.84
N GLN A 730 9.44 -13.09 2.12
CA GLN A 730 8.71 -11.91 2.52
C GLN A 730 9.39 -10.69 1.91
N ARG A 731 8.58 -9.69 1.56
CA ARG A 731 9.00 -8.35 1.18
C ARG A 731 8.85 -7.42 2.39
N THR A 732 9.82 -6.53 2.62
CA THR A 732 9.76 -5.54 3.70
C THR A 732 9.74 -4.14 3.10
N VAL A 733 8.84 -3.28 3.59
CA VAL A 733 8.85 -1.85 3.28
C VAL A 733 9.84 -1.16 4.22
N ASP A 734 11.03 -0.85 3.73
CA ASP A 734 12.08 -0.20 4.52
C ASP A 734 11.90 1.32 4.59
N TYR A 735 11.35 1.90 3.52
CA TYR A 735 11.03 3.32 3.47
C TYR A 735 9.81 3.58 2.60
N CYS A 736 9.02 4.58 2.97
CA CYS A 736 7.84 5.01 2.21
C CYS A 736 7.83 6.53 2.12
N TYR A 737 7.59 7.03 0.91
CA TYR A 737 7.55 8.45 0.62
C TYR A 737 6.44 8.79 -0.37
N ASN A 738 5.82 9.93 -0.14
CA ASN A 738 4.60 10.35 -0.78
C ASN A 738 4.87 11.65 -1.55
N VAL A 739 4.90 11.57 -2.88
CA VAL A 739 5.16 12.68 -3.81
C VAL A 739 3.84 13.32 -4.23
N PRO A 740 3.63 14.63 -4.00
CA PRO A 740 2.43 15.32 -4.44
C PRO A 740 2.43 15.55 -5.96
N HIS A 741 1.24 15.54 -6.57
CA HIS A 741 1.06 15.70 -8.01
C HIS A 741 1.63 16.99 -8.60
N ASP A 742 1.66 18.06 -7.80
CA ASP A 742 2.19 19.35 -8.22
C ASP A 742 3.74 19.40 -8.23
N GLY A 743 4.43 18.33 -7.83
CA GLY A 743 5.89 18.26 -7.76
C GLY A 743 6.50 19.04 -6.58
N ALA A 744 5.69 19.49 -5.61
CA ALA A 744 6.21 20.01 -4.35
C ALA A 744 6.99 18.94 -3.57
N GLU A 745 7.74 19.35 -2.54
CA GLU A 745 8.41 18.39 -1.67
C GLU A 745 7.36 17.51 -0.99
N GLY A 746 7.59 16.20 -1.06
CA GLY A 746 6.73 15.19 -0.44
C GLY A 746 6.99 15.00 1.05
N ALA A 747 6.42 13.93 1.59
CA ALA A 747 6.57 13.54 2.99
C ALA A 747 6.68 12.03 3.14
N ALA A 748 7.26 11.56 4.25
CA ALA A 748 7.22 10.15 4.59
C ALA A 748 5.76 9.69 4.81
N CYS A 749 5.46 8.44 4.46
CA CYS A 749 4.20 7.78 4.85
C CYS A 749 4.25 7.38 6.35
#